data_AF-A0A1F5VUH4-F1
#
_entry.id   AF-A0A1F5VUH4-F1
#
_cell.length_a   1.000
_cell.length_b   1.000
_cell.length_c   1.000
_cell.angle_alpha   90.00
_cell.angle_beta   90.00
_cell.angle_gamma   90.00
#
_symmetry.space_group_name_H-M   'P 1'
#
loop_
_entity.id
_entity.type
_entity.pdbx_description
1 polymer ?
#
loop_
_entity_poly.entity_id
_entity_poly.type
_entity_poly.pdbx_seq_one_letter_code
_entity_poly.pdbx_strand_id
1 'polypeptide(L)'
;MKNKRMSLKIVVILAAFIVCALVISQLLTAKEKNGLAGYVANYLGANKNGNISANRSELSYEDRLQCQRAIEEVYWQYRIWPKENPNPKPSLDKVMTEAELRGKVSDIYQKSNALDYYWNKALTGRQLQEEIQRMAQHTKYPEMLQDLWNALDNDPYLIAECMARPILVDKNIRELYASDKRFHGNMSTQAQTELQKMTVLSDMKFMSGIYWEKEYILGQKEIISNSENSNQDMILSQNEWNKLLKKLYKDITNQEFDTTAQTLLINELPVRKLSPIREDANRFYVAVALSKESNRIKIAKVEWKKHSFEEWWGNVKSRFPFTINEPKHDYILPPIVFAESWTATTTTDAPEGRADHTAVWTGSEMIIWGGTYYDDDPPGPVILQTGGRYNPSTDSWTATTTTGAPAERLNYTAVWTGTEMIVWGGGNYYNTGGKYYPTSNSWTATSTVNAPEGRRWHSAVWTGSKMIIWGGEELDDGPLDTGGLYTPGTDSWTETNTDNAPSARYCHSAVWTGSKMIVWGGDDWSEDYINTGGKYDPIANSWSATTTTNAPTGRAFHGAVWSGSEMIIWGGCSKYCGTIYNTGGRYDPAIDSWSATTTTNAPTARGGHTTVWASTQMIIWGGAQIDIFDTGGRYNPSTDSWTETTTTGAPMERVGHVAVWTGTEMIVWGGYNQWCVDDPPGDPCENYDYEYTKTGGRYNPGTEDWSATSTTNAPDARADHTTLWTGSEMIVWGGYDGSSTINTGGKYNPSTDSWSATTTSSAPTARRYHTTVWTGTNMIVWGGYDGSSCLDSGSKYNPSSNSWTATTTTSVPSARFYHTAVWKGSEMIVWGGYDCSSDVKTGGRYNESSNNWTATKSRGISVTERERHTAIWTGSVMIIWGGYNGSLFNPFLAEGWEYDPSADDWTALSTTNQPGFRYAHTAVWTGSEMIVWGGSNGSRLNSGGRYNQGLGEWYTTSTTNAPSARDHHTAVWTGSEMIIWGGYDGTNRVNTGGRYDPLEPTINTWVATTTTDAPSARERHGAVWTGAKMVIWGGYSGSSYLDTGGIYEY
;
A
#
# COMPACT_ATOMS: atom_id res chain seq x y z
N MET A 1 -15.78 -35.66 67.28
CA MET A 1 -16.48 -35.99 66.00
C MET A 1 -17.17 -34.81 65.29
N LYS A 2 -16.91 -33.52 65.61
CA LYS A 2 -17.49 -32.39 64.83
C LYS A 2 -16.59 -31.85 63.69
N ASN A 3 -15.26 -31.96 63.78
CA ASN A 3 -14.35 -31.35 62.79
C ASN A 3 -14.14 -32.16 61.49
N LYS A 4 -14.58 -33.43 61.39
CA LYS A 4 -14.47 -34.22 60.15
C LYS A 4 -15.61 -33.99 59.13
N ARG A 5 -16.72 -33.35 59.50
CA ARG A 5 -17.84 -33.07 58.57
C ARG A 5 -17.73 -31.75 57.79
N MET A 6 -16.84 -30.84 58.21
CA MET A 6 -16.66 -29.53 57.55
C MET A 6 -15.66 -29.62 56.39
N SER A 7 -14.54 -30.33 56.59
CA SER A 7 -13.52 -30.57 55.55
C SER A 7 -14.09 -31.30 54.33
N LEU A 8 -14.93 -32.33 54.51
CA LEU A 8 -15.50 -33.08 53.39
C LEU A 8 -16.45 -32.24 52.52
N LYS A 9 -17.19 -31.27 53.10
CA LYS A 9 -18.03 -30.35 52.31
C LYS A 9 -17.20 -29.37 51.49
N ILE A 10 -16.10 -28.86 52.04
CA ILE A 10 -15.20 -27.95 51.32
C ILE A 10 -14.51 -28.68 50.15
N VAL A 11 -14.06 -29.92 50.35
CA VAL A 11 -13.44 -30.73 49.28
C VAL A 11 -14.44 -31.07 48.17
N VAL A 12 -15.71 -31.40 48.51
CA VAL A 12 -16.74 -31.66 47.48
C VAL A 12 -17.14 -30.38 46.72
N ILE A 13 -17.16 -29.21 47.39
CA ILE A 13 -17.43 -27.93 46.73
C ILE A 13 -16.25 -27.51 45.83
N LEU A 14 -14.99 -27.68 46.25
CA LEU A 14 -13.84 -27.45 45.37
C LEU A 14 -13.81 -28.41 44.19
N ALA A 15 -14.10 -29.71 44.39
CA ALA A 15 -14.17 -30.68 43.29
C ALA A 15 -15.28 -30.31 42.28
N ALA A 16 -16.45 -29.87 42.76
CA ALA A 16 -17.51 -29.38 41.89
C ALA A 16 -17.12 -28.10 41.13
N PHE A 17 -16.41 -27.16 41.78
CA PHE A 17 -15.90 -25.95 41.12
C PHE A 17 -14.82 -26.27 40.08
N ILE A 18 -13.91 -27.20 40.34
CA ILE A 18 -12.85 -27.60 39.41
C ILE A 18 -13.44 -28.34 38.20
N VAL A 19 -14.41 -29.24 38.41
CA VAL A 19 -15.13 -29.90 37.30
C VAL A 19 -15.96 -28.91 36.51
N CYS A 20 -16.65 -27.97 37.16
CA CYS A 20 -17.41 -26.94 36.46
C CYS A 20 -16.49 -25.96 35.69
N ALA A 21 -15.32 -25.61 36.24
CA ALA A 21 -14.32 -24.78 35.57
C ALA A 21 -13.65 -25.48 34.39
N LEU A 22 -13.40 -26.80 34.48
CA LEU A 22 -12.89 -27.61 33.37
C LEU A 22 -13.93 -27.81 32.26
N VAL A 23 -15.21 -28.01 32.61
CA VAL A 23 -16.30 -28.08 31.62
C VAL A 23 -16.55 -26.71 30.99
N ILE A 24 -16.45 -25.62 31.75
CA ILE A 24 -16.55 -24.26 31.21
C ILE A 24 -15.33 -23.89 30.35
N SER A 25 -14.10 -24.29 30.72
CA SER A 25 -12.92 -24.04 29.88
C SER A 25 -12.93 -24.89 28.61
N GLN A 26 -13.44 -26.13 28.66
CA GLN A 26 -13.66 -26.96 27.46
C GLN A 26 -14.79 -26.41 26.57
N LEU A 27 -15.84 -25.82 27.15
CA LEU A 27 -16.90 -25.15 26.38
C LEU A 27 -16.49 -23.77 25.82
N LEU A 28 -15.58 -23.04 26.49
CA LEU A 28 -15.02 -21.78 25.99
C LEU A 28 -13.98 -22.02 24.90
N THR A 29 -13.03 -22.94 25.10
CA THR A 29 -12.02 -23.29 24.08
C THR A 29 -12.61 -23.93 22.83
N ALA A 30 -13.76 -24.61 22.94
CA ALA A 30 -14.53 -25.10 21.79
C ALA A 30 -15.27 -23.98 21.02
N LYS A 31 -15.52 -22.83 21.64
CA LYS A 31 -16.30 -21.72 21.05
C LYS A 31 -15.45 -20.65 20.37
N GLU A 32 -14.19 -20.49 20.79
CA GLU A 32 -13.27 -19.49 20.24
C GLU A 32 -12.40 -20.01 19.07
N LYS A 33 -12.27 -21.33 18.88
CA LYS A 33 -11.45 -21.92 17.79
C LYS A 33 -12.22 -22.39 16.54
N ASN A 34 -13.55 -22.30 16.52
CA ASN A 34 -14.40 -22.81 15.41
C ASN A 34 -15.28 -21.73 14.77
N GLY A 35 -14.83 -20.48 14.77
CA GLY A 35 -15.57 -19.34 14.22
C GLY A 35 -15.55 -19.21 12.69
N LEU A 36 -16.03 -20.24 11.96
CA LEU A 36 -16.64 -20.20 10.60
C LEU A 36 -16.68 -21.62 9.98
N ALA A 37 -15.55 -22.33 9.98
CA ALA A 37 -15.35 -23.64 9.32
C ALA A 37 -16.01 -24.86 10.00
N GLY A 38 -17.11 -24.68 10.73
CA GLY A 38 -17.72 -25.74 11.55
C GLY A 38 -19.25 -25.77 11.59
N TYR A 39 -19.93 -24.84 10.92
CA TYR A 39 -21.40 -24.73 11.02
C TYR A 39 -22.16 -25.65 10.06
N VAL A 40 -21.65 -25.85 8.83
CA VAL A 40 -22.29 -26.69 7.81
C VAL A 40 -22.01 -28.19 8.06
N ALA A 41 -20.77 -28.54 8.38
CA ALA A 41 -20.34 -29.91 8.66
C ALA A 41 -21.17 -30.65 9.74
N ASN A 42 -21.66 -29.96 10.78
CA ASN A 42 -22.45 -30.56 11.86
C ASN A 42 -23.91 -30.88 11.47
N TYR A 43 -24.43 -30.30 10.38
CA TYR A 43 -25.80 -30.55 9.91
C TYR A 43 -25.86 -31.50 8.69
N LEU A 44 -24.84 -31.48 7.84
CA LEU A 44 -24.76 -32.34 6.64
C LEU A 44 -23.88 -33.59 6.83
N GLY A 45 -23.19 -33.72 7.98
CA GLY A 45 -22.50 -34.95 8.38
C GLY A 45 -21.31 -35.33 7.51
N ALA A 46 -20.52 -34.36 7.06
CA ALA A 46 -19.46 -34.52 6.06
C ALA A 46 -18.44 -35.62 6.45
N ASN A 47 -18.48 -36.76 5.75
CA ASN A 47 -17.63 -37.91 6.01
C ASN A 47 -16.21 -37.63 5.47
N LYS A 48 -15.26 -37.33 6.38
CA LYS A 48 -13.87 -36.97 6.06
C LYS A 48 -13.09 -38.13 5.46
N ASN A 49 -13.21 -38.35 4.15
CA ASN A 49 -12.24 -39.06 3.29
C ASN A 49 -12.56 -38.77 1.81
N GLY A 50 -11.57 -38.32 1.03
CA GLY A 50 -11.75 -37.76 -0.31
C GLY A 50 -12.08 -38.77 -1.42
N ASN A 51 -13.23 -39.43 -1.35
CA ASN A 51 -13.84 -40.21 -2.44
C ASN A 51 -15.37 -40.17 -2.25
N ILE A 52 -16.07 -39.28 -2.97
CA ILE A 52 -17.53 -39.14 -2.86
C ILE A 52 -18.20 -39.92 -3.99
N SER A 53 -18.98 -40.93 -3.62
CA SER A 53 -19.76 -41.78 -4.52
C SER A 53 -21.07 -41.12 -4.98
N ALA A 54 -21.63 -41.59 -6.10
CA ALA A 54 -22.82 -41.11 -6.80
C ALA A 54 -24.19 -41.22 -6.07
N ASN A 55 -24.25 -40.99 -4.75
CA ASN A 55 -25.44 -41.06 -3.90
C ASN A 55 -25.52 -39.90 -2.88
N ARG A 56 -25.13 -38.69 -3.31
CA ARG A 56 -25.53 -37.45 -2.60
C ARG A 56 -27.04 -37.26 -2.73
N SER A 57 -27.68 -36.64 -1.75
CA SER A 57 -29.06 -36.15 -1.88
C SER A 57 -29.11 -34.90 -2.77
N GLU A 58 -30.32 -34.51 -3.15
CA GLU A 58 -30.61 -33.12 -3.48
C GLU A 58 -30.44 -32.26 -2.22
N LEU A 59 -30.04 -30.99 -2.37
CA LEU A 59 -29.91 -30.06 -1.26
C LEU A 59 -31.28 -29.55 -0.81
N SER A 60 -31.55 -29.59 0.49
CA SER A 60 -32.77 -29.02 1.05
C SER A 60 -32.76 -27.50 0.99
N TYR A 61 -33.95 -26.90 1.07
CA TYR A 61 -34.10 -25.43 1.12
C TYR A 61 -33.33 -24.82 2.31
N GLU A 62 -33.27 -25.53 3.44
CA GLU A 62 -32.60 -25.03 4.64
C GLU A 62 -31.07 -25.11 4.51
N ASP A 63 -30.54 -26.18 3.92
CA ASP A 63 -29.11 -26.33 3.60
C ASP A 63 -28.64 -25.15 2.72
N ARG A 64 -29.43 -24.85 1.67
CA ARG A 64 -29.21 -23.75 0.73
C ARG A 64 -29.34 -22.37 1.38
N LEU A 65 -30.16 -22.24 2.43
CA LEU A 65 -30.22 -21.01 3.26
C LEU A 65 -28.98 -20.83 4.11
N GLN A 66 -28.42 -21.90 4.68
CA GLN A 66 -27.16 -21.84 5.42
C GLN A 66 -25.99 -21.47 4.51
N CYS A 67 -25.92 -22.00 3.29
CA CYS A 67 -24.94 -21.58 2.29
C CYS A 67 -25.08 -20.09 1.93
N GLN A 68 -26.30 -19.59 1.70
CA GLN A 68 -26.51 -18.16 1.45
C GLN A 68 -26.06 -17.30 2.64
N ARG A 69 -26.37 -17.72 3.88
CA ARG A 69 -25.91 -17.02 5.09
C ARG A 69 -24.38 -16.97 5.17
N ALA A 70 -23.71 -18.09 4.93
CA ALA A 70 -22.24 -18.16 4.96
C ALA A 70 -21.60 -17.22 3.92
N ILE A 71 -22.11 -17.22 2.69
CA ILE A 71 -21.68 -16.32 1.61
C ILE A 71 -21.88 -14.84 1.99
N GLU A 72 -23.04 -14.49 2.54
CA GLU A 72 -23.34 -13.11 2.96
C GLU A 72 -22.54 -12.67 4.19
N GLU A 73 -22.13 -13.59 5.07
CA GLU A 73 -21.24 -13.30 6.20
C GLU A 73 -19.84 -12.93 5.70
N VAL A 74 -19.30 -13.66 4.73
CA VAL A 74 -18.01 -13.33 4.07
C VAL A 74 -18.12 -11.99 3.32
N TYR A 75 -19.14 -11.80 2.48
CA TYR A 75 -19.34 -10.50 1.82
C TYR A 75 -19.53 -9.35 2.82
N TRP A 76 -20.19 -9.59 3.95
CA TRP A 76 -20.31 -8.61 5.01
C TRP A 76 -18.97 -8.30 5.66
N GLN A 77 -18.13 -9.30 5.95
CA GLN A 77 -16.77 -9.12 6.49
C GLN A 77 -15.91 -8.25 5.57
N TYR A 78 -15.88 -8.52 4.27
CA TYR A 78 -15.15 -7.73 3.27
C TYR A 78 -15.74 -6.33 3.02
N ARG A 79 -16.96 -6.04 3.46
CA ARG A 79 -17.59 -4.72 3.26
C ARG A 79 -16.96 -3.64 4.12
N ILE A 80 -16.48 -2.56 3.50
CA ILE A 80 -15.93 -1.39 4.22
C ILE A 80 -17.01 -0.81 5.14
N TRP A 81 -16.69 -0.67 6.43
CA TRP A 81 -17.53 0.05 7.37
C TRP A 81 -17.15 1.55 7.30
N PRO A 82 -18.09 2.46 7.01
CA PRO A 82 -17.75 3.87 6.75
C PRO A 82 -17.08 4.52 7.97
N LYS A 83 -15.98 5.27 7.75
CA LYS A 83 -15.21 5.94 8.83
C LYS A 83 -16.06 6.97 9.58
N GLU A 84 -17.15 7.43 8.96
CA GLU A 84 -18.14 8.37 9.51
C GLU A 84 -19.09 7.72 10.53
N ASN A 85 -19.10 6.39 10.66
CA ASN A 85 -19.93 5.68 11.62
C ASN A 85 -19.09 5.20 12.83
N PRO A 86 -19.15 5.88 13.99
CA PRO A 86 -18.27 5.60 15.13
C PRO A 86 -18.64 4.32 15.89
N ASN A 87 -19.72 3.64 15.52
CA ASN A 87 -20.11 2.37 16.13
C ASN A 87 -19.27 1.21 15.55
N PRO A 88 -19.00 0.14 16.32
CA PRO A 88 -18.43 -1.07 15.75
C PRO A 88 -19.34 -1.63 14.65
N LYS A 89 -18.73 -2.17 13.60
CA LYS A 89 -19.42 -2.84 12.49
C LYS A 89 -20.41 -3.89 13.05
N PRO A 90 -21.73 -3.76 12.79
CA PRO A 90 -22.73 -4.68 13.32
C PRO A 90 -22.57 -6.08 12.72
N SER A 91 -23.13 -7.11 13.36
CA SER A 91 -23.21 -8.46 12.79
C SER A 91 -24.17 -8.51 11.60
N LEU A 92 -24.05 -9.52 10.73
CA LEU A 92 -24.94 -9.71 9.57
C LEU A 92 -26.43 -9.69 9.99
N ASP A 93 -26.80 -10.37 11.07
CA ASP A 93 -28.18 -10.44 11.57
C ASP A 93 -28.81 -9.08 11.93
N LYS A 94 -28.01 -8.02 12.12
CA LYS A 94 -28.50 -6.65 12.37
C LYS A 94 -28.72 -5.84 11.10
N VAL A 95 -28.16 -6.27 9.96
CA VAL A 95 -28.20 -5.55 8.67
C VAL A 95 -28.89 -6.35 7.57
N MET A 96 -29.15 -7.64 7.79
CA MET A 96 -29.91 -8.51 6.91
C MET A 96 -30.76 -9.48 7.72
N THR A 97 -32.06 -9.48 7.48
CA THR A 97 -33.02 -10.35 8.14
C THR A 97 -33.04 -11.74 7.51
N GLU A 98 -33.48 -12.75 8.27
CA GLU A 98 -33.69 -14.10 7.74
C GLU A 98 -34.72 -14.12 6.59
N ALA A 99 -35.71 -13.22 6.61
CA ALA A 99 -36.69 -13.07 5.55
C ALA A 99 -36.06 -12.59 4.22
N GLU A 100 -35.04 -11.73 4.28
CA GLU A 100 -34.28 -11.28 3.10
C GLU A 100 -33.36 -12.39 2.58
N LEU A 101 -32.71 -13.15 3.46
CA LEU A 101 -31.93 -14.34 3.08
C LEU A 101 -32.80 -15.40 2.39
N ARG A 102 -33.96 -15.75 2.99
CA ARG A 102 -34.96 -16.64 2.38
C ARG A 102 -35.49 -16.06 1.06
N GLY A 103 -35.64 -14.74 0.97
CA GLY A 103 -35.97 -14.02 -0.27
C GLY A 103 -34.96 -14.25 -1.39
N LYS A 104 -33.65 -14.06 -1.12
CA LYS A 104 -32.55 -14.31 -2.07
C LYS A 104 -32.56 -15.76 -2.58
N VAL A 105 -32.57 -16.73 -1.66
CA VAL A 105 -32.60 -18.17 -1.97
C VAL A 105 -33.78 -18.52 -2.88
N SER A 106 -34.97 -18.01 -2.56
CA SER A 106 -36.19 -18.27 -3.33
C SER A 106 -36.14 -17.68 -4.74
N ASP A 107 -35.61 -16.46 -4.88
CA ASP A 107 -35.51 -15.74 -6.14
C ASP A 107 -34.62 -16.46 -7.16
N ILE A 108 -33.51 -17.05 -6.70
CA ILE A 108 -32.57 -17.83 -7.53
C ILE A 108 -33.25 -19.07 -8.16
N TYR A 109 -34.08 -19.80 -7.41
CA TYR A 109 -34.78 -20.98 -7.94
C TYR A 109 -35.94 -20.60 -8.86
N GLN A 110 -36.67 -19.54 -8.53
CA GLN A 110 -37.70 -19.01 -9.42
C GLN A 110 -37.09 -18.57 -10.75
N LYS A 111 -35.95 -17.86 -10.74
CA LYS A 111 -35.22 -17.48 -11.96
C LYS A 111 -34.68 -18.70 -12.72
N SER A 112 -34.17 -19.72 -12.02
CA SER A 112 -33.72 -20.98 -12.63
C SER A 112 -34.85 -21.68 -13.41
N ASN A 113 -36.03 -21.77 -12.81
CA ASN A 113 -37.22 -22.36 -13.44
C ASN A 113 -37.77 -21.49 -14.58
N ALA A 114 -37.70 -20.16 -14.44
CA ALA A 114 -38.08 -19.23 -15.49
C ALA A 114 -37.13 -19.28 -16.71
N LEU A 115 -35.82 -19.49 -16.47
CA LEU A 115 -34.81 -19.65 -17.50
C LEU A 115 -35.11 -20.86 -18.40
N ASP A 116 -35.53 -21.97 -17.79
CA ASP A 116 -35.98 -23.15 -18.53
C ASP A 116 -37.33 -22.92 -19.22
N TYR A 117 -38.34 -22.45 -18.50
CA TYR A 117 -39.70 -22.25 -19.04
C TYR A 117 -39.76 -21.30 -20.24
N TYR A 118 -39.09 -20.14 -20.16
CA TYR A 118 -39.17 -19.13 -21.21
C TYR A 118 -38.21 -19.39 -22.38
N TRP A 119 -37.02 -19.93 -22.14
CA TRP A 119 -35.97 -20.04 -23.17
C TRP A 119 -35.51 -21.47 -23.48
N ASN A 120 -35.99 -22.48 -22.74
CA ASN A 120 -35.51 -23.86 -22.78
C ASN A 120 -33.98 -23.93 -22.53
N LYS A 121 -33.55 -23.23 -21.47
CA LYS A 121 -32.15 -22.99 -21.08
C LYS A 121 -31.87 -23.36 -19.62
N ALA A 122 -32.45 -24.44 -19.10
CA ALA A 122 -32.02 -25.01 -17.82
C ALA A 122 -30.48 -25.11 -17.74
N LEU A 123 -29.89 -24.66 -16.62
CA LEU A 123 -28.45 -24.73 -16.44
C LEU A 123 -27.98 -26.18 -16.30
N THR A 124 -27.03 -26.56 -17.15
CA THR A 124 -26.36 -27.85 -17.09
C THR A 124 -25.20 -27.85 -16.09
N GLY A 125 -24.85 -29.02 -15.56
CA GLY A 125 -23.70 -29.15 -14.65
C GLY A 125 -22.39 -28.70 -15.30
N ARG A 126 -22.22 -28.91 -16.61
CA ARG A 126 -21.08 -28.41 -17.37
C ARG A 126 -20.97 -26.88 -17.33
N GLN A 127 -22.07 -26.14 -17.50
CA GLN A 127 -22.06 -24.68 -17.45
C GLN A 127 -21.73 -24.16 -16.04
N LEU A 128 -22.15 -24.87 -14.99
CA LEU A 128 -21.78 -24.56 -13.61
C LEU A 128 -20.29 -24.85 -13.36
N GLN A 129 -19.75 -25.93 -13.93
CA GLN A 129 -18.32 -26.24 -13.88
C GLN A 129 -17.46 -25.21 -14.64
N GLU A 130 -17.91 -24.77 -15.81
CA GLU A 130 -17.28 -23.71 -16.61
C GLU A 130 -17.32 -22.37 -15.85
N GLU A 131 -18.40 -22.06 -15.12
CA GLU A 131 -18.47 -20.87 -14.26
C GLU A 131 -17.54 -20.98 -13.03
N ILE A 132 -17.43 -22.15 -12.39
CA ILE A 132 -16.42 -22.38 -11.32
C ILE A 132 -15.01 -22.14 -11.86
N GLN A 133 -14.69 -22.64 -13.06
CA GLN A 133 -13.40 -22.40 -13.70
C GLN A 133 -13.18 -20.92 -14.01
N ARG A 134 -14.18 -20.23 -14.57
CA ARG A 134 -14.12 -18.79 -14.82
C ARG A 134 -13.92 -17.98 -13.54
N MET A 135 -14.58 -18.35 -12.44
CA MET A 135 -14.39 -17.71 -11.13
C MET A 135 -12.96 -17.91 -10.64
N ALA A 136 -12.43 -19.13 -10.69
CA ALA A 136 -11.08 -19.45 -10.24
C ALA A 136 -9.98 -18.77 -11.09
N GLN A 137 -10.18 -18.66 -12.41
CA GLN A 137 -9.20 -18.11 -13.35
C GLN A 137 -9.24 -16.58 -13.50
N HIS A 138 -10.43 -15.97 -13.33
CA HIS A 138 -10.67 -14.56 -13.67
C HIS A 138 -11.35 -13.76 -12.54
N THR A 139 -11.24 -14.19 -11.29
CA THR A 139 -11.65 -13.36 -10.15
C THR A 139 -10.65 -12.21 -9.94
N LYS A 140 -11.18 -11.00 -9.72
CA LYS A 140 -10.37 -9.83 -9.30
C LYS A 140 -10.05 -9.84 -7.79
N TYR A 141 -10.64 -10.78 -7.05
CA TYR A 141 -10.50 -10.92 -5.60
C TYR A 141 -10.30 -12.41 -5.26
N PRO A 142 -9.11 -12.98 -5.53
CA PRO A 142 -8.86 -14.41 -5.34
C PRO A 142 -8.86 -14.82 -3.86
N GLU A 143 -8.46 -13.92 -2.96
CA GLU A 143 -8.53 -14.14 -1.50
C GLU A 143 -9.99 -14.22 -1.00
N MET A 144 -10.84 -13.25 -1.37
CA MET A 144 -12.28 -13.31 -1.05
C MET A 144 -12.95 -14.53 -1.67
N LEU A 145 -12.54 -14.96 -2.88
CA LEU A 145 -13.04 -16.19 -3.49
C LEU A 145 -12.62 -17.43 -2.68
N GLN A 146 -11.38 -17.47 -2.20
CA GLN A 146 -10.89 -18.56 -1.34
C GLN A 146 -11.68 -18.62 -0.02
N ASP A 147 -11.98 -17.48 0.61
CA ASP A 147 -12.78 -17.43 1.83
C ASP A 147 -14.25 -17.80 1.59
N LEU A 148 -14.82 -17.44 0.45
CA LEU A 148 -16.15 -17.91 0.03
C LEU A 148 -16.17 -19.43 -0.20
N TRP A 149 -15.10 -20.01 -0.75
CA TRP A 149 -14.96 -21.46 -0.90
C TRP A 149 -14.78 -22.17 0.45
N ASN A 150 -13.94 -21.60 1.33
CA ASN A 150 -13.73 -22.07 2.70
C ASN A 150 -15.03 -22.05 3.53
N ALA A 151 -15.85 -21.01 3.39
CA ALA A 151 -17.15 -20.89 4.06
C ALA A 151 -18.21 -21.91 3.55
N LEU A 152 -17.93 -22.59 2.43
CA LEU A 152 -18.70 -23.70 1.88
C LEU A 152 -17.95 -25.04 2.03
N ASP A 153 -17.07 -25.15 3.03
CA ASP A 153 -16.24 -26.32 3.36
C ASP A 153 -15.35 -26.84 2.19
N ASN A 154 -15.08 -25.99 1.19
CA ASN A 154 -14.48 -26.35 -0.10
C ASN A 154 -15.20 -27.54 -0.79
N ASP A 155 -16.52 -27.65 -0.63
CA ASP A 155 -17.33 -28.67 -1.30
C ASP A 155 -17.68 -28.22 -2.74
N PRO A 156 -17.20 -28.91 -3.80
CA PRO A 156 -17.45 -28.52 -5.18
C PRO A 156 -18.95 -28.46 -5.53
N TYR A 157 -19.80 -29.27 -4.87
CA TYR A 157 -21.24 -29.28 -5.08
C TYR A 157 -21.90 -28.06 -4.46
N LEU A 158 -21.52 -27.68 -3.23
CA LEU A 158 -22.05 -26.47 -2.58
C LEU A 158 -21.63 -25.21 -3.35
N ILE A 159 -20.38 -25.16 -3.84
CA ILE A 159 -19.87 -24.06 -4.65
C ILE A 159 -20.59 -23.97 -6.01
N ALA A 160 -20.86 -25.10 -6.67
CA ALA A 160 -21.67 -25.12 -7.90
C ALA A 160 -23.10 -24.61 -7.66
N GLU A 161 -23.77 -25.14 -6.64
CA GLU A 161 -25.21 -24.99 -6.45
C GLU A 161 -25.63 -23.75 -5.66
N CYS A 162 -24.74 -23.22 -4.81
CA CYS A 162 -25.02 -22.07 -3.95
C CYS A 162 -24.18 -20.82 -4.31
N MET A 163 -23.19 -20.91 -5.21
CA MET A 163 -22.41 -19.75 -5.64
C MET A 163 -22.35 -19.57 -7.17
N ALA A 164 -21.96 -20.59 -7.93
CA ALA A 164 -21.90 -20.49 -9.40
C ALA A 164 -23.31 -20.36 -10.03
N ARG A 165 -24.29 -21.14 -9.55
CA ARG A 165 -25.68 -21.08 -10.02
C ARG A 165 -26.32 -19.68 -9.85
N PRO A 166 -26.34 -19.04 -8.66
CA PRO A 166 -26.91 -17.70 -8.51
C PRO A 166 -26.39 -16.68 -9.52
N ILE A 167 -25.06 -16.63 -9.72
CA ILE A 167 -24.38 -15.72 -10.65
C ILE A 167 -24.84 -15.98 -12.08
N LEU A 168 -24.74 -17.23 -12.54
CA LEU A 168 -25.03 -17.60 -13.92
C LEU A 168 -26.53 -17.51 -14.26
N VAL A 169 -27.40 -17.78 -13.29
CA VAL A 169 -28.86 -17.63 -13.45
C VAL A 169 -29.24 -16.16 -13.63
N ASP A 170 -28.78 -15.26 -12.76
CA ASP A 170 -29.14 -13.84 -12.82
C ASP A 170 -28.60 -13.17 -14.09
N LYS A 171 -27.35 -13.50 -14.47
CA LYS A 171 -26.77 -13.06 -15.74
C LYS A 171 -27.62 -13.52 -16.93
N ASN A 172 -27.81 -14.83 -17.09
CA ASN A 172 -28.45 -15.40 -18.28
C ASN A 172 -29.90 -14.92 -18.43
N ILE A 173 -30.67 -14.85 -17.33
CA ILE A 173 -32.07 -14.43 -17.40
C ILE A 173 -32.21 -12.95 -17.81
N ARG A 174 -31.29 -12.08 -17.35
CA ARG A 174 -31.26 -10.66 -17.72
C ARG A 174 -30.84 -10.45 -19.18
N GLU A 175 -29.76 -11.11 -19.62
CA GLU A 175 -29.26 -11.02 -21.00
C GLU A 175 -30.29 -11.54 -22.02
N LEU A 176 -30.93 -12.67 -21.71
CA LEU A 176 -31.97 -13.25 -22.57
C LEU A 176 -33.24 -12.42 -22.56
N TYR A 177 -33.69 -11.90 -21.42
CA TYR A 177 -34.84 -10.97 -21.35
C TYR A 177 -34.58 -9.71 -22.19
N ALA A 178 -33.45 -9.05 -21.98
CA ALA A 178 -33.10 -7.80 -22.65
C ALA A 178 -33.02 -7.91 -24.17
N SER A 179 -32.76 -9.11 -24.72
CA SER A 179 -32.66 -9.38 -26.16
C SER A 179 -33.89 -10.08 -26.76
N ASP A 180 -34.92 -10.40 -25.95
CA ASP A 180 -36.05 -11.19 -26.42
C ASP A 180 -37.07 -10.38 -27.25
N LYS A 181 -37.26 -10.81 -28.49
CA LYS A 181 -38.26 -10.20 -29.40
C LYS A 181 -39.70 -10.40 -28.93
N ARG A 182 -40.00 -11.37 -28.07
CA ARG A 182 -41.33 -11.55 -27.45
C ARG A 182 -41.67 -10.41 -26.47
N PHE A 183 -40.67 -9.83 -25.81
CA PHE A 183 -40.86 -8.73 -24.85
C PHE A 183 -40.59 -7.35 -25.48
N HIS A 184 -39.67 -7.26 -26.45
CA HIS A 184 -39.19 -5.97 -26.97
C HIS A 184 -39.34 -5.80 -28.49
N GLY A 185 -39.75 -6.84 -29.23
CA GLY A 185 -39.81 -6.82 -30.70
C GLY A 185 -40.84 -5.84 -31.29
N ASN A 186 -41.96 -5.62 -30.61
CA ASN A 186 -42.95 -4.61 -31.03
C ASN A 186 -42.35 -3.20 -31.03
N MET A 187 -41.58 -2.86 -29.99
CA MET A 187 -40.91 -1.57 -29.85
C MET A 187 -39.82 -1.36 -30.91
N SER A 188 -39.01 -2.39 -31.17
CA SER A 188 -38.03 -2.39 -32.26
C SER A 188 -38.69 -2.18 -33.63
N THR A 189 -39.77 -2.92 -33.92
CA THR A 189 -40.53 -2.83 -35.17
C THR A 189 -41.17 -1.45 -35.34
N GLN A 190 -41.73 -0.88 -34.27
CA GLN A 190 -42.28 0.48 -34.28
C GLN A 190 -41.20 1.52 -34.58
N ALA A 191 -40.10 1.53 -33.83
CA ALA A 191 -38.99 2.47 -34.03
C ALA A 191 -38.44 2.37 -35.48
N GLN A 192 -38.28 1.16 -36.00
CA GLN A 192 -37.80 0.93 -37.36
C GLN A 192 -38.81 1.38 -38.44
N THR A 193 -40.11 1.25 -38.18
CA THR A 193 -41.19 1.78 -39.04
C THR A 193 -41.25 3.31 -39.02
N GLU A 194 -40.99 3.95 -37.88
CA GLU A 194 -40.89 5.40 -37.77
C GLU A 194 -39.65 5.93 -38.50
N LEU A 195 -38.50 5.26 -38.37
CA LEU A 195 -37.26 5.60 -39.11
C LEU A 195 -37.46 5.54 -40.63
N GLN A 196 -38.15 4.53 -41.14
CA GLN A 196 -38.45 4.40 -42.58
C GLN A 196 -39.36 5.50 -43.14
N LYS A 197 -40.10 6.21 -42.29
CA LYS A 197 -41.00 7.30 -42.67
C LYS A 197 -40.34 8.68 -42.61
N MET A 198 -39.13 8.79 -42.05
CA MET A 198 -38.40 10.05 -41.99
C MET A 198 -38.01 10.52 -43.38
N THR A 199 -38.26 11.81 -43.64
CA THR A 199 -37.86 12.51 -44.87
C THR A 199 -36.75 13.53 -44.59
N VAL A 200 -36.69 14.08 -43.37
CA VAL A 200 -35.70 15.05 -42.92
C VAL A 200 -35.30 14.79 -41.46
N LEU A 201 -34.10 15.23 -41.05
CA LEU A 201 -33.61 15.01 -39.67
C LEU A 201 -34.48 15.66 -38.58
N SER A 202 -35.26 16.70 -38.90
CA SER A 202 -36.22 17.30 -37.95
C SER A 202 -37.35 16.35 -37.57
N ASP A 203 -37.63 15.32 -38.37
CA ASP A 203 -38.68 14.34 -38.10
C ASP A 203 -38.38 13.52 -36.83
N MET A 204 -37.10 13.45 -36.41
CA MET A 204 -36.68 12.84 -35.14
C MET A 204 -37.42 13.40 -33.92
N LYS A 205 -37.86 14.67 -33.95
CA LYS A 205 -38.55 15.33 -32.83
C LYS A 205 -39.99 14.85 -32.64
N PHE A 206 -40.55 14.14 -33.62
CA PHE A 206 -41.95 13.68 -33.64
C PHE A 206 -42.07 12.15 -33.56
N MET A 207 -40.96 11.45 -33.33
CA MET A 207 -40.93 10.01 -33.09
C MET A 207 -41.49 9.67 -31.70
N SER A 208 -41.86 8.41 -31.48
CA SER A 208 -42.41 7.95 -30.19
C SER A 208 -41.37 7.79 -29.08
N GLY A 209 -40.08 7.82 -29.42
CA GLY A 209 -38.98 7.77 -28.46
C GLY A 209 -38.66 9.14 -27.85
N ILE A 210 -37.88 9.13 -26.76
CA ILE A 210 -37.44 10.36 -26.09
C ILE A 210 -36.37 11.03 -26.96
N TYR A 211 -36.72 12.16 -27.58
CA TYR A 211 -35.77 13.01 -28.31
C TYR A 211 -34.97 13.91 -27.36
N TRP A 212 -33.67 14.04 -27.60
CA TRP A 212 -32.84 15.07 -26.97
C TRP A 212 -31.70 15.52 -27.89
N GLU A 213 -31.29 16.79 -27.72
CA GLU A 213 -30.05 17.35 -28.27
C GLU A 213 -29.08 17.62 -27.13
N LYS A 214 -27.77 17.45 -27.37
CA LYS A 214 -26.74 17.85 -26.43
C LYS A 214 -25.48 18.28 -27.15
N GLU A 215 -24.91 19.39 -26.70
CA GLU A 215 -23.59 19.85 -27.14
C GLU A 215 -22.54 19.39 -26.14
N TYR A 216 -21.41 18.94 -26.69
CA TYR A 216 -20.22 18.56 -25.95
C TYR A 216 -19.07 19.45 -26.40
N ILE A 217 -18.27 19.91 -25.46
CA ILE A 217 -17.14 20.81 -25.68
C ILE A 217 -15.90 20.17 -25.08
N LEU A 218 -14.79 20.11 -25.82
CA LEU A 218 -13.50 19.71 -25.29
C LEU A 218 -12.89 20.86 -24.46
N GLY A 219 -12.62 20.63 -23.17
CA GLY A 219 -12.06 21.64 -22.26
C GLY A 219 -12.01 21.18 -20.79
N GLN A 220 -11.60 22.06 -19.87
CA GLN A 220 -11.63 21.79 -18.42
C GLN A 220 -13.00 22.13 -17.80
N LYS A 221 -13.55 21.26 -16.93
CA LYS A 221 -14.74 21.57 -16.14
C LYS A 221 -14.35 22.54 -15.01
N GLU A 222 -14.68 23.82 -15.15
CA GLU A 222 -14.60 24.76 -14.04
C GLU A 222 -15.63 24.42 -12.95
N ILE A 223 -15.21 24.48 -11.69
CA ILE A 223 -16.10 24.29 -10.54
C ILE A 223 -16.89 25.59 -10.33
N ILE A 224 -18.05 25.70 -10.96
CA ILE A 224 -19.02 26.76 -10.67
C ILE A 224 -20.16 26.17 -9.83
N SER A 225 -20.22 26.60 -8.57
CA SER A 225 -21.33 26.30 -7.67
C SER A 225 -22.61 27.02 -8.12
N ASN A 226 -23.73 26.28 -8.14
CA ASN A 226 -25.11 26.77 -8.24
C ASN A 226 -25.53 27.46 -9.56
N SER A 227 -26.10 26.68 -10.49
CA SER A 227 -27.32 27.11 -11.18
C SER A 227 -28.19 25.93 -11.60
N GLU A 228 -29.44 25.89 -11.13
CA GLU A 228 -30.47 25.00 -11.68
C GLU A 228 -30.87 25.51 -13.08
N ASN A 229 -30.28 24.96 -14.15
CA ASN A 229 -30.81 25.14 -15.51
C ASN A 229 -30.41 23.98 -16.43
N SER A 230 -31.41 23.25 -16.92
CA SER A 230 -31.27 21.93 -17.53
C SER A 230 -30.92 21.95 -19.04
N ASN A 231 -29.97 22.78 -19.46
CA ASN A 231 -29.56 22.90 -20.87
C ASN A 231 -28.10 23.37 -21.09
N GLN A 232 -27.21 23.22 -20.10
CA GLN A 232 -25.80 23.59 -20.25
C GLN A 232 -24.99 22.55 -21.04
N ASP A 233 -24.05 23.07 -21.83
CA ASP A 233 -23.11 22.29 -22.63
C ASP A 233 -22.23 21.41 -21.74
N MET A 234 -21.96 20.18 -22.19
CA MET A 234 -21.19 19.23 -21.40
C MET A 234 -19.72 19.29 -21.78
N ILE A 235 -18.94 19.99 -20.95
CA ILE A 235 -17.50 20.02 -21.07
C ILE A 235 -16.94 18.62 -20.79
N LEU A 236 -16.07 18.13 -21.66
CA LEU A 236 -15.45 16.81 -21.62
C LEU A 236 -13.93 16.91 -21.51
N SER A 237 -13.36 16.00 -20.72
CA SER A 237 -11.94 15.60 -20.80
C SER A 237 -11.60 15.07 -22.20
N GLN A 238 -10.32 15.12 -22.58
CA GLN A 238 -9.79 14.53 -23.81
C GLN A 238 -10.06 13.02 -23.90
N ASN A 239 -10.00 12.29 -22.79
CA ASN A 239 -10.35 10.86 -22.75
C ASN A 239 -11.86 10.64 -22.92
N GLU A 240 -12.70 11.42 -22.22
CA GLU A 240 -14.16 11.38 -22.41
C GLU A 240 -14.55 11.72 -23.85
N TRP A 241 -13.87 12.70 -24.44
CA TRP A 241 -14.03 13.16 -25.83
C TRP A 241 -13.63 12.10 -26.84
N ASN A 242 -12.45 11.48 -26.68
CA ASN A 242 -11.99 10.38 -27.53
C ASN A 242 -12.96 9.18 -27.46
N LYS A 243 -13.42 8.81 -26.27
CA LYS A 243 -14.44 7.76 -26.07
C LYS A 243 -15.79 8.13 -26.71
N LEU A 244 -16.22 9.39 -26.62
CA LEU A 244 -17.41 9.89 -27.31
C LEU A 244 -17.26 9.81 -28.84
N LEU A 245 -16.14 10.27 -29.41
CA LEU A 245 -15.89 10.24 -30.86
C LEU A 245 -15.85 8.81 -31.40
N LYS A 246 -15.09 7.91 -30.77
CA LYS A 246 -15.02 6.48 -31.15
C LYS A 246 -16.43 5.84 -31.13
N LYS A 247 -17.21 6.12 -30.07
CA LYS A 247 -18.58 5.61 -29.95
C LYS A 247 -19.52 6.18 -31.02
N LEU A 248 -19.50 7.48 -31.26
CA LEU A 248 -20.32 8.13 -32.31
C LEU A 248 -19.95 7.65 -33.71
N TYR A 249 -18.66 7.43 -33.98
CA TYR A 249 -18.20 6.87 -35.25
C TYR A 249 -18.78 5.47 -35.45
N LYS A 250 -18.61 4.57 -34.47
CA LYS A 250 -19.19 3.21 -34.50
C LYS A 250 -20.72 3.24 -34.64
N ASP A 251 -21.40 4.08 -33.86
CA ASP A 251 -22.85 4.27 -33.90
C ASP A 251 -23.30 4.69 -35.33
N ILE A 252 -22.69 5.71 -35.94
CA ILE A 252 -23.12 6.33 -37.21
C ILE A 252 -22.65 5.58 -38.47
N THR A 253 -21.43 5.03 -38.47
CA THR A 253 -20.86 4.38 -39.66
C THR A 253 -21.19 2.89 -39.75
N ASN A 254 -21.44 2.24 -38.61
CA ASN A 254 -21.46 0.78 -38.47
C ASN A 254 -20.12 0.10 -38.81
N GLN A 255 -19.01 0.83 -38.66
CA GLN A 255 -17.65 0.32 -38.76
C GLN A 255 -16.92 0.54 -37.44
N GLU A 256 -16.06 -0.39 -37.06
CA GLU A 256 -15.10 -0.15 -35.98
C GLU A 256 -13.93 0.64 -36.53
N PHE A 257 -13.34 1.49 -35.69
CA PHE A 257 -12.17 2.27 -36.04
C PHE A 257 -10.91 1.48 -35.70
N ASP A 258 -10.02 1.27 -36.66
CA ASP A 258 -8.79 0.51 -36.47
C ASP A 258 -7.85 1.24 -35.51
N THR A 259 -7.63 0.63 -34.34
CA THR A 259 -6.85 1.23 -33.24
C THR A 259 -5.34 1.06 -33.40
N THR A 260 -4.86 0.35 -34.44
CA THR A 260 -3.43 0.03 -34.56
C THR A 260 -2.55 1.17 -35.12
N ALA A 261 -3.14 2.28 -35.61
CA ALA A 261 -2.38 3.29 -36.38
C ALA A 261 -2.56 4.77 -35.99
N GLN A 262 -3.64 5.20 -35.32
CA GLN A 262 -3.84 6.62 -34.94
C GLN A 262 -5.03 6.87 -33.99
N THR A 263 -5.16 8.10 -33.50
CA THR A 263 -6.35 8.60 -32.78
C THR A 263 -7.37 9.18 -33.77
N LEU A 264 -8.62 8.69 -33.73
CA LEU A 264 -9.75 9.21 -34.53
C LEU A 264 -9.90 10.73 -34.36
N LEU A 265 -9.75 11.48 -35.45
CA LEU A 265 -9.92 12.93 -35.47
C LEU A 265 -11.40 13.28 -35.65
N ILE A 266 -11.87 14.35 -34.99
CA ILE A 266 -13.27 14.82 -35.15
C ILE A 266 -13.63 15.11 -36.61
N ASN A 267 -12.65 15.47 -37.45
CA ASN A 267 -12.82 15.68 -38.89
C ASN A 267 -13.28 14.44 -39.66
N GLU A 268 -13.01 13.23 -39.15
CA GLU A 268 -13.39 11.95 -39.78
C GLU A 268 -14.84 11.53 -39.45
N LEU A 269 -15.47 12.15 -38.43
CA LEU A 269 -16.85 11.82 -38.04
C LEU A 269 -17.89 12.37 -39.04
N PRO A 270 -18.79 11.56 -39.61
CA PRO A 270 -19.85 12.05 -40.50
C PRO A 270 -20.87 12.94 -39.78
N VAL A 271 -21.16 14.10 -40.36
CA VAL A 271 -22.17 15.06 -39.87
C VAL A 271 -23.45 14.92 -40.70
N ARG A 272 -24.62 15.11 -40.07
CA ARG A 272 -25.96 14.95 -40.67
C ARG A 272 -26.26 13.56 -41.26
N LYS A 273 -25.45 12.55 -40.92
CA LYS A 273 -25.72 11.14 -41.21
C LYS A 273 -26.38 10.49 -40.00
N LEU A 274 -27.61 10.00 -40.17
CA LEU A 274 -28.34 9.25 -39.14
C LEU A 274 -27.75 7.84 -38.98
N SER A 275 -27.62 7.37 -37.74
CA SER A 275 -27.23 5.98 -37.47
C SER A 275 -28.33 4.98 -37.89
N PRO A 276 -27.99 3.71 -38.17
CA PRO A 276 -28.98 2.63 -38.04
C PRO A 276 -29.52 2.58 -36.61
N ILE A 277 -30.64 1.88 -36.41
CA ILE A 277 -31.15 1.59 -35.06
C ILE A 277 -30.13 0.76 -34.29
N ARG A 278 -29.79 1.24 -33.08
CA ARG A 278 -28.91 0.58 -32.12
C ARG A 278 -29.74 0.01 -30.99
N GLU A 279 -29.21 -1.03 -30.37
CA GLU A 279 -29.83 -1.73 -29.25
C GLU A 279 -28.79 -1.90 -28.14
N ASP A 280 -29.16 -1.52 -26.92
CA ASP A 280 -28.45 -1.90 -25.70
C ASP A 280 -29.42 -2.64 -24.75
N ALA A 281 -28.95 -3.05 -23.57
CA ALA A 281 -29.75 -3.82 -22.63
C ALA A 281 -31.06 -3.10 -22.20
N ASN A 282 -31.09 -1.77 -22.24
CA ASN A 282 -32.14 -0.95 -21.64
C ASN A 282 -32.97 -0.15 -22.65
N ARG A 283 -32.52 -0.02 -23.91
CA ARG A 283 -33.20 0.78 -24.94
C ARG A 283 -32.84 0.39 -26.37
N PHE A 284 -33.67 0.83 -27.30
CA PHE A 284 -33.27 1.08 -28.69
C PHE A 284 -32.95 2.56 -28.85
N TYR A 285 -31.99 2.92 -29.70
CA TYR A 285 -31.68 4.33 -29.99
C TYR A 285 -31.21 4.58 -31.42
N VAL A 286 -31.33 5.83 -31.87
CA VAL A 286 -30.59 6.37 -33.02
C VAL A 286 -29.84 7.63 -32.61
N ALA A 287 -28.75 7.93 -33.32
CA ALA A 287 -27.91 9.09 -33.08
C ALA A 287 -27.50 9.77 -34.40
N VAL A 288 -27.32 11.09 -34.34
CA VAL A 288 -26.74 11.90 -35.44
C VAL A 288 -25.89 13.01 -34.86
N ALA A 289 -24.71 13.25 -35.45
CA ALA A 289 -23.96 14.48 -35.22
C ALA A 289 -24.58 15.59 -36.10
N LEU A 290 -25.13 16.64 -35.48
CA LEU A 290 -25.81 17.75 -36.16
C LEU A 290 -24.84 18.78 -36.73
N SER A 291 -23.78 19.07 -35.96
CA SER A 291 -22.69 20.00 -36.27
C SER A 291 -21.41 19.56 -35.53
N LYS A 292 -20.25 19.99 -36.06
CA LYS A 292 -18.95 19.81 -35.42
C LYS A 292 -18.04 21.01 -35.70
N GLU A 293 -17.18 21.30 -34.74
CA GLU A 293 -16.06 22.24 -34.80
C GLU A 293 -14.83 21.55 -34.22
N SER A 294 -13.64 22.17 -34.27
CA SER A 294 -12.39 21.57 -33.79
C SER A 294 -12.45 21.08 -32.33
N ASN A 295 -13.25 21.74 -31.48
CA ASN A 295 -13.42 21.42 -30.06
C ASN A 295 -14.90 21.33 -29.62
N ARG A 296 -15.87 21.27 -30.54
CA ARG A 296 -17.31 21.14 -30.21
C ARG A 296 -18.01 20.13 -31.08
N ILE A 297 -18.97 19.42 -30.52
CA ILE A 297 -19.88 18.54 -31.27
C ILE A 297 -21.28 18.59 -30.70
N LYS A 298 -22.26 18.88 -31.56
CA LYS A 298 -23.67 18.80 -31.21
C LYS A 298 -24.26 17.50 -31.75
N ILE A 299 -24.89 16.71 -30.88
CA ILE A 299 -25.57 15.47 -31.26
C ILE A 299 -27.07 15.56 -30.96
N ALA A 300 -27.86 14.81 -31.72
CA ALA A 300 -29.23 14.47 -31.38
C ALA A 300 -29.38 12.96 -31.24
N LYS A 301 -30.24 12.52 -30.32
CA LYS A 301 -30.68 11.13 -30.20
C LYS A 301 -32.19 11.02 -30.05
N VAL A 302 -32.73 9.87 -30.45
CA VAL A 302 -34.06 9.38 -30.07
C VAL A 302 -33.88 8.04 -29.38
N GLU A 303 -34.50 7.85 -28.22
CA GLU A 303 -34.36 6.65 -27.40
C GLU A 303 -35.70 6.04 -27.00
N TRP A 304 -35.91 4.76 -27.30
CA TRP A 304 -37.05 3.96 -26.87
C TRP A 304 -36.62 3.04 -25.73
N LYS A 305 -37.02 3.37 -24.50
CA LYS A 305 -36.68 2.58 -23.30
C LYS A 305 -37.46 1.28 -23.26
N LYS A 306 -36.74 0.16 -23.09
CA LYS A 306 -37.32 -1.17 -22.85
C LYS A 306 -38.01 -1.22 -21.48
N HIS A 307 -38.94 -2.16 -21.30
CA HIS A 307 -39.48 -2.48 -19.98
C HIS A 307 -38.36 -3.03 -19.08
N SER A 308 -38.31 -2.59 -17.82
CA SER A 308 -37.27 -3.05 -16.89
C SER A 308 -37.40 -4.54 -16.57
N PHE A 309 -36.28 -5.20 -16.32
CA PHE A 309 -36.26 -6.60 -15.90
C PHE A 309 -37.00 -6.76 -14.55
N GLU A 310 -36.80 -5.83 -13.64
CA GLU A 310 -37.37 -5.81 -12.28
C GLU A 310 -38.90 -5.76 -12.30
N GLU A 311 -39.49 -4.93 -13.17
CA GLU A 311 -40.94 -4.83 -13.37
C GLU A 311 -41.51 -6.12 -13.97
N TRP A 312 -40.88 -6.65 -15.02
CA TRP A 312 -41.28 -7.93 -15.61
C TRP A 312 -41.18 -9.07 -14.60
N TRP A 313 -40.04 -9.20 -13.93
CA TRP A 313 -39.76 -10.26 -12.97
C TRP A 313 -40.70 -10.21 -11.77
N GLY A 314 -40.95 -9.01 -11.23
CA GLY A 314 -41.94 -8.81 -10.16
C GLY A 314 -43.34 -9.30 -10.51
N ASN A 315 -43.75 -9.19 -11.79
CA ASN A 315 -45.06 -9.62 -12.28
C ASN A 315 -45.17 -11.12 -12.61
N VAL A 316 -44.05 -11.84 -12.79
CA VAL A 316 -44.07 -13.27 -13.19
C VAL A 316 -43.48 -14.24 -12.17
N LYS A 317 -42.60 -13.79 -11.25
CA LYS A 317 -41.84 -14.69 -10.37
C LYS A 317 -42.69 -15.65 -9.55
N SER A 318 -43.85 -15.20 -9.06
CA SER A 318 -44.80 -16.01 -8.26
C SER A 318 -45.41 -17.21 -8.99
N ARG A 319 -45.21 -17.31 -10.31
CA ARG A 319 -45.66 -18.45 -11.13
C ARG A 319 -44.68 -19.63 -11.11
N PHE A 320 -43.45 -19.42 -10.61
CA PHE A 320 -42.38 -20.40 -10.61
C PHE A 320 -42.19 -21.03 -9.22
N PRO A 321 -41.91 -22.34 -9.14
CA PRO A 321 -41.72 -23.03 -7.87
C PRO A 321 -40.36 -22.69 -7.24
N PHE A 322 -40.26 -22.93 -5.93
CA PHE A 322 -39.04 -22.73 -5.13
C PHE A 322 -38.07 -23.93 -5.15
N THR A 323 -38.38 -24.96 -5.96
CA THR A 323 -37.61 -26.19 -6.14
C THR A 323 -37.13 -26.28 -7.59
N ILE A 324 -35.94 -26.83 -7.81
CA ILE A 324 -35.34 -27.04 -9.14
C ILE A 324 -34.95 -28.50 -9.32
N ASN A 325 -34.86 -28.97 -10.57
CA ASN A 325 -34.20 -30.24 -10.88
C ASN A 325 -32.68 -29.99 -10.92
N GLU A 326 -31.93 -30.55 -9.97
CA GLU A 326 -30.48 -30.38 -9.88
C GLU A 326 -29.77 -31.23 -10.97
N PRO A 327 -28.85 -30.67 -11.77
CA PRO A 327 -28.15 -31.42 -12.81
C PRO A 327 -27.11 -32.35 -12.17
N LYS A 328 -27.25 -33.65 -12.37
CA LYS A 328 -26.26 -34.63 -11.90
C LYS A 328 -24.93 -34.44 -12.62
N HIS A 329 -23.91 -33.98 -11.88
CA HIS A 329 -22.57 -33.74 -12.39
C HIS A 329 -21.53 -33.86 -11.28
N ASP A 330 -20.36 -34.40 -11.62
CA ASP A 330 -19.23 -34.53 -10.70
C ASP A 330 -18.37 -33.27 -10.81
N TYR A 331 -18.58 -32.32 -9.90
CA TYR A 331 -17.86 -31.05 -9.88
C TYR A 331 -16.45 -31.18 -9.33
N ILE A 332 -15.52 -30.43 -9.92
CA ILE A 332 -14.11 -30.33 -9.53
C ILE A 332 -13.81 -28.87 -9.23
N LEU A 333 -13.16 -28.61 -8.08
CA LEU A 333 -12.57 -27.31 -7.78
C LEU A 333 -11.20 -27.21 -8.46
N PRO A 334 -11.02 -26.31 -9.44
CA PRO A 334 -9.70 -25.96 -9.93
C PRO A 334 -8.96 -25.09 -8.90
N PRO A 335 -7.62 -25.01 -8.95
CA PRO A 335 -6.90 -24.01 -8.16
C PRO A 335 -7.34 -22.60 -8.55
N ILE A 336 -7.48 -21.72 -7.55
CA ILE A 336 -7.65 -20.28 -7.80
C ILE A 336 -6.33 -19.75 -8.36
N VAL A 337 -6.40 -19.03 -9.47
CA VAL A 337 -5.24 -18.51 -10.19
C VAL A 337 -4.93 -17.11 -9.67
N PHE A 338 -3.74 -16.94 -9.10
CA PHE A 338 -3.21 -15.67 -8.62
C PHE A 338 -2.24 -15.10 -9.68
N ALA A 339 -2.76 -14.47 -10.74
CA ALA A 339 -2.02 -14.12 -11.98
C ALA A 339 -2.21 -12.67 -12.53
N GLU A 340 -2.61 -12.52 -13.82
CA GLU A 340 -2.14 -11.47 -14.78
C GLU A 340 -3.12 -11.29 -16.01
N SER A 341 -3.31 -10.09 -16.65
CA SER A 341 -4.21 -9.84 -17.84
C SER A 341 -3.95 -8.51 -18.64
N TRP A 342 -4.48 -8.32 -19.87
CA TRP A 342 -4.50 -7.01 -20.59
C TRP A 342 -5.48 -6.84 -21.80
N THR A 343 -5.96 -5.61 -22.06
CA THR A 343 -6.79 -5.13 -23.22
C THR A 343 -6.91 -3.58 -23.24
N ALA A 344 -7.25 -2.93 -24.38
CA ALA A 344 -6.88 -1.53 -24.75
C ALA A 344 -7.99 -0.49 -25.08
N THR A 345 -7.90 0.80 -24.64
CA THR A 345 -8.66 1.92 -25.26
C THR A 345 -8.05 3.35 -25.39
N THR A 346 -7.35 3.98 -24.42
CA THR A 346 -6.99 5.45 -24.52
C THR A 346 -5.72 5.98 -23.80
N THR A 347 -5.02 6.94 -24.43
CA THR A 347 -3.69 7.51 -24.07
C THR A 347 -3.72 8.93 -23.50
N THR A 348 -2.84 9.34 -22.55
CA THR A 348 -2.63 10.79 -22.21
C THR A 348 -1.40 11.18 -21.34
N ASP A 349 -0.80 12.33 -21.65
CA ASP A 349 -0.15 13.35 -20.78
C ASP A 349 1.12 13.00 -19.94
N ALA A 350 1.13 11.90 -19.17
CA ALA A 350 2.09 11.66 -18.06
C ALA A 350 3.57 11.33 -18.42
N PRO A 351 4.57 11.62 -17.54
CA PRO A 351 5.93 12.01 -17.96
C PRO A 351 7.11 11.08 -17.61
N GLU A 352 7.45 10.80 -16.34
CA GLU A 352 8.85 10.46 -15.97
C GLU A 352 9.03 9.64 -14.66
N GLY A 353 10.23 9.60 -14.07
CA GLY A 353 10.34 9.90 -12.63
C GLY A 353 11.36 9.17 -11.76
N ARG A 354 10.93 8.93 -10.52
CA ARG A 354 11.73 8.83 -9.29
C ARG A 354 12.29 7.43 -8.95
N ALA A 355 12.80 7.26 -7.72
CA ALA A 355 13.54 6.09 -7.22
C ALA A 355 13.28 5.83 -5.70
N ASP A 356 14.32 5.61 -4.88
CA ASP A 356 14.37 5.13 -3.46
C ASP A 356 13.34 5.79 -2.53
N HIS A 357 12.43 5.06 -1.84
CA HIS A 357 11.50 5.72 -0.89
C HIS A 357 10.59 4.83 -0.01
N THR A 358 10.10 5.44 1.07
CA THR A 358 8.79 5.10 1.70
C THR A 358 7.76 6.21 1.45
N ALA A 359 6.61 5.85 0.87
CA ALA A 359 5.40 6.68 0.81
C ALA A 359 4.40 6.27 1.91
N VAL A 360 3.19 6.89 2.05
CA VAL A 360 2.12 6.47 3.02
C VAL A 360 0.67 6.66 2.46
N TRP A 361 -0.42 6.03 2.99
CA TRP A 361 -1.78 5.98 2.34
C TRP A 361 -3.01 5.80 3.26
N THR A 362 -4.22 6.30 2.90
CA THR A 362 -5.49 6.16 3.68
C THR A 362 -6.64 5.39 3.01
N GLY A 363 -6.66 5.31 1.67
CA GLY A 363 -7.89 4.98 0.94
C GLY A 363 -7.93 5.25 -0.56
N SER A 364 -8.00 6.51 -1.00
CA SER A 364 -8.40 6.83 -2.39
C SER A 364 -7.72 8.07 -3.00
N GLU A 365 -6.69 8.59 -2.35
CA GLU A 365 -6.09 9.91 -2.64
C GLU A 365 -4.55 9.84 -2.62
N MET A 366 -3.97 9.01 -3.52
CA MET A 366 -2.52 8.80 -3.72
C MET A 366 -1.66 9.95 -3.24
N ILE A 367 -0.56 9.71 -2.50
CA ILE A 367 0.57 10.65 -2.36
C ILE A 367 1.92 9.94 -2.46
N ILE A 368 2.86 10.64 -3.11
CA ILE A 368 4.31 10.43 -3.09
C ILE A 368 5.02 11.81 -3.02
N TRP A 369 6.33 11.93 -2.71
CA TRP A 369 6.91 13.26 -2.35
C TRP A 369 8.36 13.60 -2.76
N GLY A 370 9.00 12.97 -3.77
CA GLY A 370 10.48 13.07 -3.89
C GLY A 370 11.20 12.91 -5.21
N GLY A 371 12.52 13.13 -5.12
CA GLY A 371 13.54 12.91 -6.15
C GLY A 371 14.93 13.59 -6.01
N THR A 372 15.84 13.33 -6.97
CA THR A 372 17.07 14.09 -7.35
C THR A 372 17.09 14.35 -8.89
N TYR A 373 17.81 15.38 -9.40
CA TYR A 373 17.78 15.91 -10.80
C TYR A 373 19.15 16.46 -11.24
N TYR A 374 19.29 16.77 -12.53
CA TYR A 374 20.38 17.55 -13.11
C TYR A 374 19.95 18.02 -14.51
N ASP A 375 19.75 19.34 -14.67
CA ASP A 375 20.11 20.06 -15.90
C ASP A 375 21.46 20.77 -15.60
N ASP A 376 22.29 20.98 -16.62
CA ASP A 376 23.73 21.35 -16.66
C ASP A 376 24.43 22.02 -15.43
N ASP A 377 23.76 22.81 -14.59
CA ASP A 377 24.34 24.03 -14.02
C ASP A 377 23.46 24.67 -12.91
N PRO A 378 23.97 24.96 -11.69
CA PRO A 378 25.31 24.65 -11.15
C PRO A 378 25.55 23.16 -10.80
N PRO A 379 26.81 22.70 -10.77
CA PRO A 379 27.15 21.28 -10.72
C PRO A 379 27.26 20.65 -9.31
N GLY A 380 27.69 19.38 -9.31
CA GLY A 380 27.93 18.50 -8.16
C GLY A 380 26.78 17.57 -7.78
N PRO A 381 25.87 17.20 -8.72
CA PRO A 381 24.40 17.38 -8.68
C PRO A 381 23.67 17.65 -7.20
N VAL A 382 22.56 19.40 -6.11
CA VAL A 382 21.91 19.88 -4.78
C VAL A 382 20.44 19.41 -4.43
N ILE A 383 19.44 20.23 -4.10
CA ILE A 383 18.29 19.72 -3.27
C ILE A 383 16.89 20.29 -3.63
N LEU A 384 16.49 20.48 -4.91
CA LEU A 384 15.13 20.87 -5.39
C LEU A 384 13.93 20.18 -4.71
N GLN A 385 12.71 20.70 -4.93
CA GLN A 385 11.44 19.98 -4.79
C GLN A 385 10.68 19.91 -6.13
N THR A 386 10.21 18.74 -6.57
CA THR A 386 9.57 18.48 -7.90
C THR A 386 8.40 17.45 -7.88
N GLY A 387 7.56 17.39 -8.94
CA GLY A 387 6.10 17.11 -8.96
C GLY A 387 5.44 15.71 -9.15
N GLY A 388 4.08 15.68 -9.07
CA GLY A 388 3.18 14.55 -9.41
C GLY A 388 1.62 14.65 -9.20
N ARG A 389 1.03 14.97 -8.03
CA ARG A 389 -0.42 15.22 -7.65
C ARG A 389 -1.61 14.32 -8.12
N TYR A 390 -1.38 13.15 -8.72
CA TYR A 390 -2.43 12.20 -9.18
C TYR A 390 -3.25 11.52 -8.06
N ASN A 391 -4.22 10.67 -8.45
CA ASN A 391 -4.97 9.75 -7.60
C ASN A 391 -5.08 8.34 -8.25
N PRO A 392 -5.45 7.31 -7.48
CA PRO A 392 -5.57 5.89 -7.87
C PRO A 392 -6.36 5.44 -9.11
N SER A 393 -7.05 6.30 -9.87
CA SER A 393 -8.28 5.78 -10.53
C SER A 393 -8.86 6.50 -11.75
N THR A 394 -8.72 7.84 -11.90
CA THR A 394 -9.66 8.61 -12.75
C THR A 394 -9.04 9.74 -13.60
N ASP A 395 -7.88 9.47 -14.22
CA ASP A 395 -7.30 10.10 -15.42
C ASP A 395 -7.83 11.49 -15.78
N SER A 396 -7.47 12.48 -14.96
CA SER A 396 -7.79 13.89 -15.16
C SER A 396 -6.88 14.83 -14.35
N TRP A 397 -6.82 16.13 -14.69
CA TRP A 397 -5.72 17.04 -14.30
C TRP A 397 -6.03 18.56 -14.47
N THR A 398 -5.38 19.43 -13.66
CA THR A 398 -5.53 20.92 -13.50
C THR A 398 -4.32 21.54 -12.72
N ALA A 399 -4.42 22.64 -11.94
CA ALA A 399 -3.36 23.32 -11.14
C ALA A 399 -3.45 23.18 -9.58
N THR A 400 -2.35 23.34 -8.82
CA THR A 400 -2.19 22.85 -7.41
C THR A 400 -1.22 23.66 -6.51
N THR A 401 -0.70 23.06 -5.43
CA THR A 401 0.09 23.67 -4.36
C THR A 401 1.36 22.90 -4.00
N THR A 402 2.39 23.61 -3.53
CA THR A 402 3.59 23.07 -2.88
C THR A 402 4.26 24.12 -1.97
N THR A 403 3.49 24.96 -1.28
CA THR A 403 4.09 26.12 -0.58
C THR A 403 4.45 25.76 0.87
N GLY A 404 4.78 26.71 1.75
CA GLY A 404 4.95 26.52 3.19
C GLY A 404 5.83 25.35 3.55
N ALA A 405 7.13 25.62 3.51
CA ALA A 405 8.22 24.68 3.64
C ALA A 405 8.31 24.01 5.04
N PRO A 406 8.11 22.68 5.13
CA PRO A 406 9.02 21.69 5.71
C PRO A 406 10.51 21.97 5.46
N ALA A 407 11.40 21.01 5.78
CA ALA A 407 12.77 20.99 5.25
C ALA A 407 13.43 19.57 5.33
N GLU A 408 14.52 19.34 4.60
CA GLU A 408 14.82 18.19 3.71
C GLU A 408 15.61 16.99 4.27
N ARG A 409 15.33 15.77 3.74
CA ARG A 409 15.68 14.50 4.42
C ARG A 409 15.72 13.17 3.63
N LEU A 410 16.91 12.63 3.40
CA LEU A 410 17.13 11.23 2.97
C LEU A 410 17.03 10.26 4.16
N ASN A 411 17.32 8.99 3.93
CA ASN A 411 17.89 8.03 4.88
C ASN A 411 17.14 7.68 6.20
N TYR A 412 15.82 7.50 6.30
CA TYR A 412 14.62 8.25 5.86
C TYR A 412 13.40 7.51 6.42
N THR A 413 12.43 8.20 7.04
CA THR A 413 11.05 7.68 7.11
C THR A 413 9.99 8.74 7.35
N ALA A 414 8.81 8.51 6.79
CA ALA A 414 7.54 9.21 6.97
C ALA A 414 6.54 8.27 7.71
N VAL A 415 5.36 8.73 8.16
CA VAL A 415 4.42 7.93 8.99
C VAL A 415 2.93 8.20 8.75
N TRP A 416 2.06 7.34 9.29
CA TRP A 416 0.67 7.13 8.91
C TRP A 416 -0.34 6.68 10.03
N THR A 417 -1.61 7.14 9.99
CA THR A 417 -2.81 6.47 10.60
C THR A 417 -4.12 6.56 9.78
N GLY A 418 -4.46 7.74 9.26
CA GLY A 418 -5.84 8.05 8.85
C GLY A 418 -6.06 9.51 8.47
N THR A 419 -5.90 10.39 9.46
CA THR A 419 -6.23 11.83 9.41
C THR A 419 -5.07 12.79 9.72
N GLU A 420 -4.35 12.69 10.86
CA GLU A 420 -3.35 13.71 11.26
C GLU A 420 -1.85 13.40 11.12
N MET A 421 -1.17 13.87 10.08
CA MET A 421 0.27 13.82 9.80
C MET A 421 1.21 14.66 10.74
N ILE A 422 2.55 14.45 10.78
CA ILE A 422 3.55 15.18 11.64
C ILE A 422 4.92 15.46 10.94
N VAL A 423 5.96 15.99 11.61
CA VAL A 423 7.35 15.45 11.66
C VAL A 423 8.15 15.90 12.91
N TRP A 424 9.15 15.12 13.36
CA TRP A 424 10.29 15.45 14.24
C TRP A 424 11.48 14.81 13.44
N GLY A 425 12.17 15.44 12.45
CA GLY A 425 12.77 14.57 11.39
C GLY A 425 13.68 14.85 10.14
N GLY A 426 14.45 15.91 9.91
CA GLY A 426 15.70 15.79 9.10
C GLY A 426 16.26 17.01 8.31
N GLY A 427 17.61 17.16 8.33
CA GLY A 427 18.42 18.40 8.45
C GLY A 427 19.77 18.20 9.23
N ASN A 428 20.25 19.04 10.19
CA ASN A 428 21.12 18.67 11.38
C ASN A 428 21.32 19.71 12.57
N TYR A 429 20.41 19.81 13.59
CA TYR A 429 20.45 20.40 14.99
C TYR A 429 19.16 20.42 16.03
N TYR A 430 17.89 19.89 15.87
CA TYR A 430 16.44 20.14 16.40
C TYR A 430 15.85 20.03 17.85
N ASN A 431 14.69 20.75 18.03
CA ASN A 431 13.35 20.27 18.54
C ASN A 431 12.03 20.87 17.87
N THR A 432 11.26 20.14 17.03
CA THR A 432 9.79 20.36 16.77
C THR A 432 9.05 19.11 16.30
N GLY A 433 7.74 18.98 16.59
CA GLY A 433 6.83 18.08 15.88
C GLY A 433 5.42 17.93 16.47
N GLY A 434 4.38 17.78 15.63
CA GLY A 434 2.94 17.86 15.93
C GLY A 434 2.05 17.53 14.70
N LYS A 435 0.70 17.62 14.74
CA LYS A 435 -0.19 16.52 14.25
C LYS A 435 -1.41 16.94 13.33
N TYR A 436 -1.74 16.58 12.01
CA TYR A 436 -2.64 17.16 10.85
C TYR A 436 -4.21 17.23 10.69
N TYR A 437 -4.83 18.37 10.32
CA TYR A 437 -6.27 18.47 9.99
C TYR A 437 -6.56 18.86 8.51
N PRO A 438 -7.11 17.94 7.68
CA PRO A 438 -7.29 18.16 6.25
C PRO A 438 -8.21 19.30 5.79
N THR A 439 -9.13 19.82 6.62
CA THR A 439 -10.29 20.63 6.14
C THR A 439 -10.40 22.09 6.64
N SER A 440 -9.69 22.51 7.70
CA SER A 440 -9.50 23.95 8.01
C SER A 440 -8.06 24.27 8.42
N ASN A 441 -7.40 25.19 7.70
CA ASN A 441 -5.96 25.47 7.73
C ASN A 441 -5.45 25.75 9.17
N SER A 442 -4.55 24.96 9.76
CA SER A 442 -3.70 23.86 9.27
C SER A 442 -2.62 23.54 10.32
N TRP A 443 -1.39 23.17 9.91
CA TRP A 443 -0.28 22.70 10.79
C TRP A 443 0.24 23.65 11.92
N THR A 444 1.55 23.68 12.26
CA THR A 444 2.19 24.44 13.35
C THR A 444 3.74 24.24 13.32
N ALA A 445 4.49 24.74 14.32
CA ALA A 445 5.78 24.20 14.81
C ALA A 445 5.87 24.38 16.37
N THR A 446 7.06 24.43 17.01
CA THR A 446 7.25 24.01 18.44
C THR A 446 7.81 25.04 19.46
N SER A 447 8.87 24.79 20.26
CA SER A 447 8.78 24.99 21.74
C SER A 447 9.75 25.88 22.57
N THR A 448 9.25 26.54 23.66
CA THR A 448 10.06 27.33 24.64
C THR A 448 9.74 27.33 26.19
N VAL A 449 8.67 26.73 26.77
CA VAL A 449 8.39 26.75 28.26
C VAL A 449 7.98 25.41 28.93
N ASN A 450 8.88 24.76 29.70
CA ASN A 450 8.81 23.47 30.46
C ASN A 450 9.34 22.06 29.97
N ALA A 451 9.96 21.81 28.78
CA ALA A 451 10.58 20.52 28.33
C ALA A 451 11.57 20.63 27.08
N PRO A 452 12.46 19.68 26.68
CA PRO A 452 13.86 20.06 26.33
C PRO A 452 14.37 20.69 25.01
N GLU A 453 15.71 20.81 24.99
CA GLU A 453 16.66 21.52 24.13
C GLU A 453 17.61 20.52 23.36
N GLY A 454 17.38 20.16 22.08
CA GLY A 454 17.46 18.74 21.64
C GLY A 454 18.52 18.21 20.66
N ARG A 455 18.91 16.90 20.79
CA ARG A 455 20.10 16.32 20.11
C ARG A 455 20.13 15.19 18.97
N ARG A 456 19.08 14.49 18.45
CA ARG A 456 18.99 13.64 17.14
C ARG A 456 18.96 12.08 17.08
N TRP A 457 18.37 11.50 16.01
CA TRP A 457 18.13 10.06 15.63
C TRP A 457 16.79 9.50 16.16
N HIS A 458 15.84 9.09 15.28
CA HIS A 458 14.42 8.65 15.55
C HIS A 458 13.54 8.40 14.26
N SER A 459 12.21 8.18 14.23
CA SER A 459 11.36 7.07 14.73
C SER A 459 9.98 6.96 13.96
N ALA A 460 9.45 5.80 13.49
CA ALA A 460 8.67 5.80 12.20
C ALA A 460 7.39 4.91 11.94
N VAL A 461 6.70 5.13 10.80
CA VAL A 461 5.63 4.41 10.00
C VAL A 461 4.13 4.24 10.40
N TRP A 462 3.51 3.05 10.49
CA TRP A 462 2.14 2.87 9.97
C TRP A 462 1.12 2.27 10.97
N THR A 463 0.50 3.05 11.88
CA THR A 463 -0.46 2.52 12.90
C THR A 463 -1.68 3.41 13.21
N GLY A 464 -1.80 3.99 14.42
CA GLY A 464 -3.05 4.48 15.00
C GLY A 464 -2.99 5.30 16.30
N SER A 465 -2.07 5.09 17.27
CA SER A 465 -2.29 5.63 18.65
C SER A 465 -1.20 6.23 19.58
N LYS A 466 0.11 5.84 19.73
CA LYS A 466 1.05 6.45 20.75
C LYS A 466 2.58 6.71 20.35
N MET A 467 3.33 7.70 20.92
CA MET A 467 4.70 8.30 20.63
C MET A 467 5.94 8.15 21.57
N ILE A 468 7.19 8.08 21.06
CA ILE A 468 8.35 7.47 21.74
C ILE A 468 9.69 8.06 21.31
N ILE A 469 10.70 8.09 22.20
CA ILE A 469 12.04 8.62 21.87
C ILE A 469 13.15 8.19 22.88
N TRP A 470 14.45 8.49 22.65
CA TRP A 470 15.63 8.30 23.57
C TRP A 470 16.91 8.92 22.96
N GLY A 471 17.98 9.18 23.75
CA GLY A 471 19.38 9.28 23.27
C GLY A 471 20.13 10.63 23.40
N GLY A 472 21.44 10.63 23.14
CA GLY A 472 22.39 11.76 23.26
C GLY A 472 23.78 11.49 22.65
N GLU A 473 24.67 12.49 22.58
CA GLU A 473 26.16 12.40 22.51
C GLU A 473 26.75 13.81 22.75
N GLU A 474 27.53 13.98 23.82
CA GLU A 474 28.28 15.21 24.16
C GLU A 474 29.24 14.96 25.35
N LEU A 475 30.54 15.21 25.13
CA LEU A 475 31.57 15.50 26.15
C LEU A 475 31.47 14.70 27.48
N ASP A 476 31.40 15.40 28.62
CA ASP A 476 31.48 14.84 29.98
C ASP A 476 30.20 14.15 30.49
N ASP A 477 29.12 14.10 29.70
CA ASP A 477 27.81 13.57 30.11
C ASP A 477 27.76 12.03 30.28
N GLY A 478 28.89 11.34 30.08
CA GLY A 478 29.01 9.88 30.10
C GLY A 478 28.54 9.12 31.36
N PRO A 479 28.44 9.70 32.58
CA PRO A 479 27.81 9.04 33.72
C PRO A 479 26.32 8.77 33.47
N LEU A 480 25.96 7.48 33.31
CA LEU A 480 24.68 6.99 32.78
C LEU A 480 23.46 7.14 33.72
N ASP A 481 23.25 8.35 34.26
CA ASP A 481 22.06 8.72 35.04
C ASP A 481 20.87 9.14 34.12
N THR A 482 19.74 9.44 34.75
CA THR A 482 18.49 9.96 34.19
C THR A 482 18.68 11.30 33.44
N GLY A 483 18.01 11.77 32.35
CA GLY A 483 16.16 11.46 30.22
C GLY A 483 14.70 12.11 29.95
N GLY A 484 13.77 11.28 29.47
CA GLY A 484 12.31 11.52 29.49
C GLY A 484 11.65 12.46 28.47
N LEU A 485 10.50 12.00 27.99
CA LEU A 485 9.52 12.62 27.09
C LEU A 485 8.34 13.28 27.83
N TYR A 486 7.19 13.39 27.17
CA TYR A 486 5.88 13.42 27.81
C TYR A 486 4.79 12.98 26.79
N THR A 487 3.60 13.58 26.85
CA THR A 487 2.37 13.17 26.17
C THR A 487 2.30 13.61 24.70
N PRO A 488 1.41 13.09 23.80
CA PRO A 488 0.94 13.90 22.62
C PRO A 488 -0.54 14.31 22.34
N GLY A 489 -0.91 15.61 22.35
CA GLY A 489 -2.27 16.06 21.94
C GLY A 489 -2.94 17.39 22.41
N THR A 490 -2.67 17.99 23.58
CA THR A 490 -3.55 18.95 24.31
C THR A 490 -2.89 19.78 25.47
N ASP A 491 -1.70 20.35 25.29
CA ASP A 491 -0.97 21.22 26.25
C ASP A 491 -0.84 20.76 27.75
N SER A 492 0.00 19.76 28.07
CA SER A 492 0.43 19.44 29.48
C SER A 492 1.93 19.06 29.70
N TRP A 493 2.29 17.99 30.45
CA TRP A 493 3.67 17.72 30.96
C TRP A 493 4.03 16.23 31.23
N THR A 494 5.30 15.90 31.61
CA THR A 494 5.88 14.65 32.27
C THR A 494 7.41 14.35 31.98
N GLU A 495 7.89 13.08 31.85
CA GLU A 495 9.27 12.48 31.69
C GLU A 495 9.32 10.96 31.23
N THR A 496 9.48 9.88 32.04
CA THR A 496 9.38 8.41 31.68
C THR A 496 9.10 7.33 32.81
N ASN A 497 9.96 6.33 33.07
CA ASN A 497 9.81 5.17 34.00
C ASN A 497 11.20 4.49 34.11
N THR A 498 11.54 3.62 35.08
CA THR A 498 12.95 3.18 35.28
C THR A 498 13.20 1.67 35.11
N ASP A 499 13.79 1.22 33.98
CA ASP A 499 14.21 -0.19 33.71
C ASP A 499 15.12 -0.36 32.44
N ASN A 500 15.79 -1.53 32.32
CA ASN A 500 16.40 -2.28 31.19
C ASN A 500 17.52 -1.77 30.27
N ALA A 501 18.38 -0.97 30.92
CA ALA A 501 19.84 -0.89 30.78
C ALA A 501 20.40 0.09 29.71
N PRO A 502 20.98 1.22 30.14
CA PRO A 502 21.87 2.02 29.30
C PRO A 502 23.30 1.48 29.43
N SER A 503 23.99 1.30 28.30
CA SER A 503 25.43 0.98 28.29
C SER A 503 26.15 1.89 27.30
N ALA A 504 26.19 1.49 26.02
CA ALA A 504 26.75 2.23 24.89
C ALA A 504 26.30 1.51 23.61
N ARG A 505 25.81 2.19 22.56
CA ARG A 505 25.20 1.54 21.37
C ARG A 505 25.43 2.27 20.05
N TYR A 506 25.49 1.55 18.91
CA TYR A 506 24.90 2.10 17.68
C TYR A 506 24.36 1.25 16.48
N CYS A 507 23.40 1.92 15.82
CA CYS A 507 22.88 1.91 14.43
C CYS A 507 21.91 0.82 13.96
N HIS A 508 20.58 1.03 13.98
CA HIS A 508 19.63 -0.04 13.62
C HIS A 508 18.20 0.39 13.23
N SER A 509 17.46 -0.47 12.52
CA SER A 509 16.00 -0.42 12.30
C SER A 509 15.39 -1.83 12.32
N ALA A 510 14.11 -1.93 12.70
CA ALA A 510 13.28 -3.14 12.70
C ALA A 510 11.80 -2.70 12.70
N VAL A 511 10.82 -3.50 13.14
CA VAL A 511 9.39 -3.17 12.93
C VAL A 511 8.50 -3.44 14.16
N TRP A 512 7.15 -3.29 14.04
CA TRP A 512 6.12 -3.42 15.18
C TRP A 512 4.94 -5.95 16.32
N THR A 513 4.85 -6.37 17.65
CA THR A 513 3.91 -7.31 18.30
C THR A 513 2.51 -6.71 18.52
N GLY A 514 2.11 -5.77 17.67
CA GLY A 514 0.88 -4.99 17.73
C GLY A 514 0.89 -3.94 18.83
N SER A 515 1.01 -4.40 20.08
CA SER A 515 1.30 -3.59 21.26
C SER A 515 2.80 -3.53 21.54
N LYS A 516 3.39 -4.63 22.03
CA LYS A 516 4.81 -4.76 22.41
C LYS A 516 5.74 -4.71 21.18
N MET A 517 7.05 -4.56 21.37
CA MET A 517 8.11 -4.25 20.38
C MET A 517 9.27 -5.26 20.41
N ILE A 518 10.00 -5.40 19.28
CA ILE A 518 11.22 -6.21 19.17
C ILE A 518 12.33 -5.58 18.29
N VAL A 519 13.55 -6.15 18.32
CA VAL A 519 14.85 -5.47 18.08
C VAL A 519 15.89 -6.44 17.46
N TRP A 520 16.85 -6.01 16.64
CA TRP A 520 17.87 -6.90 16.04
C TRP A 520 19.17 -6.16 15.65
N GLY A 521 20.12 -5.99 16.57
CA GLY A 521 21.40 -5.29 16.29
C GLY A 521 22.03 -4.43 17.39
N GLY A 522 23.36 -4.35 17.29
CA GLY A 522 24.34 -3.78 18.23
C GLY A 522 25.71 -4.44 17.96
N ASP A 523 26.78 -3.98 18.58
CA ASP A 523 28.17 -4.35 18.23
C ASP A 523 29.15 -4.10 19.41
N ASP A 524 30.46 -4.27 19.20
CA ASP A 524 31.45 -4.44 20.27
C ASP A 524 32.90 -4.04 19.88
N TRP A 525 33.07 -3.09 18.95
CA TRP A 525 34.39 -2.55 18.53
C TRP A 525 35.38 -3.58 17.95
N SER A 526 34.89 -4.74 17.49
CA SER A 526 35.68 -5.96 17.34
C SER A 526 36.12 -6.33 15.91
N GLU A 527 36.96 -7.37 15.81
CA GLU A 527 37.28 -8.06 14.56
C GLU A 527 36.09 -8.92 14.08
N ASP A 528 35.50 -9.70 14.98
CA ASP A 528 34.28 -10.52 14.79
C ASP A 528 33.42 -10.51 16.08
N TYR A 529 32.12 -10.76 15.94
CA TYR A 529 31.05 -10.28 16.84
C TYR A 529 30.94 -10.91 18.26
N ILE A 530 30.33 -10.16 19.20
CA ILE A 530 29.46 -10.73 20.25
C ILE A 530 27.96 -10.68 19.85
N ASN A 531 27.02 -10.39 20.76
CA ASN A 531 25.59 -10.65 20.52
C ASN A 531 24.59 -9.70 21.26
N THR A 532 24.00 -8.70 20.57
CA THR A 532 23.04 -7.68 21.10
C THR A 532 21.86 -7.12 20.21
N GLY A 533 20.62 -7.05 20.74
CA GLY A 533 19.33 -6.56 20.16
C GLY A 533 17.98 -7.02 20.85
N GLY A 534 17.38 -6.29 21.83
CA GLY A 534 16.20 -6.78 22.62
C GLY A 534 15.08 -5.82 23.10
N LYS A 535 13.86 -6.06 22.57
CA LYS A 535 12.42 -5.90 22.98
C LYS A 535 11.89 -4.81 23.97
N TYR A 536 10.59 -4.41 23.83
CA TYR A 536 9.93 -3.31 24.60
C TYR A 536 8.35 -3.29 24.58
N ASP A 537 7.63 -2.30 25.19
CA ASP A 537 6.17 -2.32 25.47
C ASP A 537 5.44 -0.96 25.73
N PRO A 538 4.17 -0.81 25.25
CA PRO A 538 3.36 0.42 25.34
C PRO A 538 2.27 0.49 26.41
N ILE A 539 2.00 -0.61 27.10
CA ILE A 539 1.10 -0.68 28.24
C ILE A 539 1.84 -0.12 29.46
N ALA A 540 3.18 -0.20 29.43
CA ALA A 540 4.02 -0.16 30.60
C ALA A 540 5.30 0.71 30.52
N ASN A 541 5.69 1.29 29.37
CA ASN A 541 6.96 2.01 29.24
C ASN A 541 8.17 1.13 29.65
N SER A 542 8.26 -0.08 29.08
CA SER A 542 9.10 -1.15 29.64
C SER A 542 9.44 -2.27 28.64
N TRP A 543 10.17 -3.30 29.08
CA TRP A 543 11.24 -3.92 28.30
C TRP A 543 11.11 -5.41 28.01
N SER A 544 12.01 -5.95 27.18
CA SER A 544 12.46 -7.33 27.38
C SER A 544 13.84 -7.74 26.81
N ALA A 545 14.50 -8.58 27.63
CA ALA A 545 15.73 -9.32 27.37
C ALA A 545 15.45 -10.71 26.75
N THR A 546 16.46 -11.60 26.70
CA THR A 546 16.57 -12.63 25.64
C THR A 546 17.23 -13.96 26.05
N THR A 547 17.26 -14.94 25.13
CA THR A 547 18.25 -16.04 25.10
C THR A 547 19.25 -15.82 23.94
N THR A 548 19.89 -16.85 23.37
CA THR A 548 21.11 -16.76 22.53
C THR A 548 21.03 -17.59 21.22
N THR A 549 20.19 -17.22 20.23
CA THR A 549 19.89 -18.18 19.14
C THR A 549 19.50 -17.66 17.74
N ASN A 550 20.19 -18.21 16.74
CA ASN A 550 19.99 -18.13 15.28
C ASN A 550 19.99 -16.73 14.64
N ALA A 551 20.13 -15.66 15.42
CA ALA A 551 20.22 -14.27 14.96
C ALA A 551 21.22 -14.08 13.80
N PRO A 552 20.75 -13.72 12.58
CA PRO A 552 21.60 -13.53 11.41
C PRO A 552 22.50 -12.30 11.45
N THR A 553 23.42 -12.23 10.47
CA THR A 553 24.68 -11.47 10.48
C THR A 553 24.56 -9.94 10.36
N GLY A 554 25.62 -9.24 10.82
CA GLY A 554 25.85 -7.78 10.77
C GLY A 554 25.52 -7.04 9.48
N ARG A 555 25.08 -5.77 9.53
CA ARG A 555 24.34 -5.17 8.41
C ARG A 555 24.11 -3.64 8.34
N ALA A 556 24.07 -3.12 7.11
CA ALA A 556 23.69 -1.76 6.74
C ALA A 556 22.19 -1.54 6.36
N PHE A 557 21.90 -1.11 5.11
CA PHE A 557 20.61 -0.55 4.63
C PHE A 557 19.38 -1.51 4.58
N HIS A 558 18.84 -1.88 5.73
CA HIS A 558 17.56 -2.59 5.85
C HIS A 558 16.36 -1.84 5.24
N GLY A 559 15.31 -2.59 4.95
CA GLY A 559 13.90 -2.24 4.74
C GLY A 559 13.04 -3.39 5.25
N ALA A 560 11.74 -3.19 5.42
CA ALA A 560 10.94 -4.13 6.21
C ALA A 560 9.42 -3.85 6.08
N VAL A 561 8.50 -4.83 6.26
CA VAL A 561 7.06 -4.60 5.95
C VAL A 561 5.95 -5.45 6.67
N TRP A 562 6.06 -6.78 6.79
CA TRP A 562 5.26 -7.76 7.59
C TRP A 562 3.76 -7.99 7.33
N SER A 563 3.39 -9.29 7.34
CA SER A 563 2.07 -9.85 7.03
C SER A 563 1.17 -10.09 8.25
N GLY A 564 1.47 -9.46 9.39
CA GLY A 564 0.61 -9.48 10.58
C GLY A 564 0.62 -10.79 11.39
N SER A 565 1.11 -11.85 10.75
CA SER A 565 1.03 -13.26 11.09
C SER A 565 2.40 -13.96 10.98
N GLU A 566 3.17 -13.73 9.91
CA GLU A 566 4.61 -14.04 9.86
C GLU A 566 5.49 -13.07 9.01
N MET A 567 6.81 -13.29 9.14
CA MET A 567 7.94 -12.41 8.87
C MET A 567 8.91 -12.84 7.77
N ILE A 568 9.26 -11.93 6.86
CA ILE A 568 10.47 -11.99 6.05
C ILE A 568 11.69 -11.49 6.84
N ILE A 569 12.87 -11.98 6.49
CA ILE A 569 14.19 -11.44 6.88
C ILE A 569 15.13 -11.55 5.64
N TRP A 570 15.83 -10.47 5.21
CA TRP A 570 16.14 -10.16 3.70
C TRP A 570 17.59 -9.48 3.70
N GLY A 571 18.38 -9.56 2.61
CA GLY A 571 19.36 -8.56 2.12
C GLY A 571 20.59 -8.23 2.96
N GLY A 572 21.72 -7.86 2.34
CA GLY A 572 22.96 -7.63 3.07
C GLY A 572 24.27 -7.86 2.33
N CYS A 573 25.32 -7.17 2.80
CA CYS A 573 26.67 -7.70 3.01
C CYS A 573 27.14 -7.21 4.40
N SER A 574 27.93 -7.96 5.19
CA SER A 574 28.22 -7.80 6.63
C SER A 574 29.61 -7.30 7.17
N LYS A 575 30.74 -7.43 6.45
CA LYS A 575 32.07 -6.76 6.65
C LYS A 575 32.96 -6.92 5.38
N TYR A 576 33.46 -5.82 4.79
CA TYR A 576 34.26 -5.71 3.53
C TYR A 576 33.64 -6.34 2.24
N CYS A 577 33.05 -5.54 1.32
CA CYS A 577 32.11 -6.06 0.29
C CYS A 577 32.72 -6.75 -0.95
N GLY A 578 31.92 -7.60 -1.58
CA GLY A 578 32.32 -8.68 -2.48
C GLY A 578 31.61 -9.99 -2.11
N THR A 579 32.24 -11.14 -2.42
CA THR A 579 31.96 -12.50 -1.88
C THR A 579 30.47 -12.84 -1.74
N ILE A 580 29.81 -13.25 -2.83
CA ILE A 580 28.34 -13.27 -2.91
C ILE A 580 27.64 -14.56 -2.44
N TYR A 581 26.50 -14.39 -1.76
CA TYR A 581 25.57 -15.44 -1.32
C TYR A 581 24.11 -14.95 -1.47
N ASN A 582 23.14 -15.75 -1.00
CA ASN A 582 21.69 -15.46 -1.00
C ASN A 582 21.04 -16.04 0.27
N THR A 583 20.77 -15.20 1.29
CA THR A 583 20.67 -15.64 2.69
C THR A 583 19.77 -14.80 3.65
N GLY A 584 18.43 -14.80 3.47
CA GLY A 584 17.40 -14.14 4.33
C GLY A 584 16.60 -14.93 5.43
N GLY A 585 15.70 -15.89 5.09
CA GLY A 585 14.40 -16.32 5.73
C GLY A 585 14.16 -17.37 6.89
N ARG A 586 12.88 -17.46 7.33
CA ARG A 586 12.06 -18.43 8.16
C ARG A 586 12.32 -18.62 9.71
N TYR A 587 11.30 -19.09 10.48
CA TYR A 587 11.24 -19.60 11.90
C TYR A 587 9.88 -20.24 12.36
N ASP A 588 9.52 -20.14 13.65
CA ASP A 588 8.27 -20.49 14.38
C ASP A 588 7.87 -19.33 15.38
N PRO A 589 6.60 -18.85 15.57
CA PRO A 589 6.28 -17.48 16.10
C PRO A 589 5.72 -17.30 17.56
N ALA A 590 6.02 -16.14 18.20
CA ALA A 590 5.64 -15.65 19.58
C ALA A 590 6.31 -16.28 20.83
N ILE A 591 7.50 -16.86 20.67
CA ILE A 591 7.93 -18.06 21.43
C ILE A 591 9.47 -18.21 21.53
N ASP A 592 10.02 -19.44 21.53
CA ASP A 592 11.43 -19.79 21.27
C ASP A 592 11.53 -21.17 20.55
N SER A 593 11.65 -21.23 19.21
CA SER A 593 11.54 -22.47 18.38
C SER A 593 12.04 -22.29 16.92
N TRP A 594 11.98 -23.37 16.10
CA TRP A 594 12.93 -23.66 15.00
C TRP A 594 12.29 -24.30 13.75
N SER A 595 12.76 -23.96 12.55
CA SER A 595 12.44 -24.61 11.26
C SER A 595 13.67 -24.64 10.31
N ALA A 596 13.56 -25.06 9.03
CA ALA A 596 14.69 -25.11 8.09
C ALA A 596 14.29 -25.12 6.59
N THR A 597 15.15 -24.56 5.72
CA THR A 597 15.00 -24.39 4.24
C THR A 597 16.39 -24.38 3.56
N THR A 598 16.60 -24.37 2.24
CA THR A 598 15.73 -24.43 1.04
C THR A 598 16.46 -23.76 -0.16
N THR A 599 15.99 -23.84 -1.42
CA THR A 599 16.83 -23.49 -2.59
C THR A 599 16.07 -23.28 -3.93
N THR A 600 16.26 -22.12 -4.58
CA THR A 600 16.54 -21.86 -6.02
C THR A 600 16.58 -20.35 -6.35
N ASN A 601 15.57 -19.53 -6.00
CA ASN A 601 15.22 -18.33 -6.79
C ASN A 601 15.81 -17.00 -6.28
N ALA A 602 17.14 -16.92 -6.37
CA ALA A 602 17.95 -15.82 -5.87
C ALA A 602 19.22 -15.40 -6.66
N PRO A 603 20.09 -16.31 -7.14
CA PRO A 603 21.36 -16.50 -6.42
C PRO A 603 22.49 -15.50 -6.65
N THR A 604 22.55 -14.82 -7.80
CA THR A 604 23.68 -13.95 -8.19
C THR A 604 23.55 -12.52 -7.61
N ALA A 605 24.56 -11.65 -7.75
CA ALA A 605 24.83 -10.53 -6.84
C ALA A 605 23.69 -9.52 -6.55
N ARG A 606 23.05 -8.96 -7.59
CA ARG A 606 21.94 -7.99 -7.60
C ARG A 606 21.44 -7.42 -6.26
N GLY A 607 21.61 -6.13 -6.00
CA GLY A 607 21.01 -5.48 -4.83
C GLY A 607 21.03 -3.95 -4.77
N GLY A 608 19.91 -3.39 -4.33
CA GLY A 608 19.59 -1.97 -4.18
C GLY A 608 18.09 -1.79 -4.43
N HIS A 609 17.25 -1.87 -3.38
CA HIS A 609 15.77 -2.02 -3.52
C HIS A 609 15.03 -1.62 -2.22
N THR A 610 13.70 -1.61 -1.99
CA THR A 610 12.46 -2.15 -2.65
C THR A 610 11.69 -3.36 -2.04
N THR A 611 11.79 -3.68 -0.74
CA THR A 611 10.77 -4.56 -0.10
C THR A 611 9.38 -3.89 -0.02
N VAL A 612 8.34 -4.41 -0.69
CA VAL A 612 7.01 -3.73 -0.75
C VAL A 612 5.80 -4.70 -0.84
N TRP A 613 4.95 -4.76 0.19
CA TRP A 613 3.90 -5.80 0.30
C TRP A 613 2.67 -5.65 -0.63
N ALA A 614 2.03 -6.77 -1.02
CA ALA A 614 1.37 -6.94 -2.32
C ALA A 614 0.04 -7.73 -2.40
N SER A 615 -0.62 -8.08 -1.29
CA SER A 615 -1.80 -8.97 -1.22
C SER A 615 -1.52 -10.43 -1.57
N THR A 616 -1.11 -10.67 -2.83
CA THR A 616 -0.89 -11.98 -3.47
C THR A 616 0.01 -11.92 -4.72
N GLN A 617 0.53 -10.76 -5.13
CA GLN A 617 1.02 -10.48 -6.50
C GLN A 617 2.54 -10.18 -6.57
N MET A 618 3.27 -10.48 -7.67
CA MET A 618 4.63 -9.97 -8.00
C MET A 618 5.19 -10.49 -9.36
N ILE A 619 6.11 -9.72 -9.97
CA ILE A 619 7.26 -10.21 -10.76
C ILE A 619 8.57 -9.55 -10.25
N ILE A 620 9.77 -10.12 -10.44
CA ILE A 620 11.04 -9.36 -10.22
C ILE A 620 11.32 -8.47 -11.43
N TRP A 621 11.44 -7.15 -11.22
CA TRP A 621 11.73 -6.17 -12.28
C TRP A 621 13.21 -6.15 -12.71
N GLY A 622 13.84 -7.33 -12.74
CA GLY A 622 15.27 -7.58 -12.93
C GLY A 622 16.18 -7.10 -11.79
N GLY A 623 17.30 -6.49 -12.20
CA GLY A 623 18.29 -5.76 -11.40
C GLY A 623 19.39 -5.20 -12.33
N ALA A 624 20.14 -4.18 -11.92
CA ALA A 624 20.92 -3.31 -12.81
C ALA A 624 21.93 -4.07 -13.67
N GLN A 625 22.92 -4.70 -13.01
CA GLN A 625 23.62 -5.89 -13.51
C GLN A 625 24.31 -5.72 -14.87
N ILE A 626 24.73 -6.83 -15.51
CA ILE A 626 25.60 -6.84 -16.69
C ILE A 626 25.04 -7.78 -17.79
N ASP A 627 25.06 -9.09 -17.55
CA ASP A 627 24.70 -10.16 -18.49
C ASP A 627 23.22 -10.60 -18.34
N ILE A 628 22.83 -11.81 -18.76
CA ILE A 628 21.52 -12.43 -18.48
C ILE A 628 21.69 -13.88 -17.98
N PHE A 629 20.92 -14.35 -16.99
CA PHE A 629 20.92 -15.76 -16.56
C PHE A 629 19.66 -16.24 -15.81
N ASP A 630 19.28 -15.63 -14.68
CA ASP A 630 18.50 -16.34 -13.64
C ASP A 630 17.17 -15.68 -13.17
N THR A 631 16.92 -15.49 -11.87
CA THR A 631 15.61 -15.81 -11.26
C THR A 631 14.78 -14.70 -10.58
N GLY A 632 13.44 -14.87 -10.53
CA GLY A 632 12.48 -14.02 -9.79
C GLY A 632 10.97 -14.09 -10.16
N GLY A 633 10.06 -13.90 -9.20
CA GLY A 633 8.59 -14.00 -9.44
C GLY A 633 7.64 -14.08 -8.21
N ARG A 634 7.04 -15.22 -7.81
CA ARG A 634 5.93 -15.32 -6.82
C ARG A 634 6.10 -16.35 -5.64
N TYR A 635 6.61 -15.96 -4.45
CA TYR A 635 6.70 -16.75 -3.19
C TYR A 635 6.48 -15.88 -1.91
N ASN A 636 6.12 -16.46 -0.76
CA ASN A 636 4.82 -16.13 -0.12
C ASN A 636 4.69 -16.75 1.31
N PRO A 637 3.63 -16.45 2.10
CA PRO A 637 2.96 -17.33 3.07
C PRO A 637 3.54 -18.74 3.33
N SER A 638 2.87 -19.82 2.95
CA SER A 638 3.11 -21.17 3.50
C SER A 638 4.46 -21.81 3.12
N THR A 639 5.06 -21.35 2.01
CA THR A 639 4.63 -22.00 0.75
C THR A 639 5.60 -22.93 0.04
N ASP A 640 5.05 -23.80 -0.83
CA ASP A 640 5.71 -24.86 -1.62
C ASP A 640 5.17 -24.99 -3.08
N SER A 641 6.02 -24.90 -4.13
CA SER A 641 5.76 -25.45 -5.50
C SER A 641 6.95 -25.44 -6.48
N TRP A 642 7.62 -24.28 -6.64
CA TRP A 642 8.29 -23.77 -7.87
C TRP A 642 7.46 -23.79 -9.20
N THR A 643 7.85 -22.89 -10.13
CA THR A 643 7.17 -22.41 -11.37
C THR A 643 8.08 -21.36 -12.07
N GLU A 644 7.63 -20.63 -13.12
CA GLU A 644 8.40 -19.58 -13.85
C GLU A 644 7.60 -18.26 -14.11
N THR A 645 8.17 -17.24 -14.80
CA THR A 645 7.61 -15.86 -14.94
C THR A 645 7.63 -15.25 -16.39
N THR A 646 8.02 -13.96 -16.62
CA THR A 646 7.57 -13.15 -17.81
C THR A 646 8.46 -11.96 -18.29
N THR A 647 7.89 -10.81 -18.74
CA THR A 647 8.31 -10.04 -19.96
C THR A 647 8.47 -8.47 -19.99
N THR A 648 7.46 -7.61 -19.69
CA THR A 648 7.32 -6.22 -20.26
C THR A 648 6.83 -5.11 -19.27
N GLY A 649 7.38 -3.87 -19.24
CA GLY A 649 6.97 -2.76 -18.31
C GLY A 649 7.38 -1.29 -18.61
N ALA A 650 7.32 -0.78 -19.85
CA ALA A 650 7.34 -1.52 -21.10
C ALA A 650 8.73 -2.13 -21.40
N PRO A 651 9.85 -1.40 -21.29
CA PRO A 651 11.14 -1.89 -21.77
C PRO A 651 11.88 -2.77 -20.76
N MET A 652 12.86 -3.51 -21.27
CA MET A 652 13.94 -4.13 -20.51
C MET A 652 15.14 -3.16 -20.37
N GLU A 653 16.10 -3.51 -19.52
CA GLU A 653 17.40 -2.85 -19.30
C GLU A 653 17.26 -1.36 -18.92
N ARG A 654 17.22 -1.08 -17.61
CA ARG A 654 16.76 0.21 -17.02
C ARG A 654 17.18 0.35 -15.55
N VAL A 655 17.24 1.56 -14.98
CA VAL A 655 17.37 1.80 -13.52
C VAL A 655 16.42 2.91 -12.98
N GLY A 656 16.25 3.05 -11.66
CA GLY A 656 15.23 3.86 -10.95
C GLY A 656 13.90 3.15 -10.61
N HIS A 657 12.80 3.94 -10.51
CA HIS A 657 11.35 3.61 -10.52
C HIS A 657 10.53 3.71 -9.20
N VAL A 658 9.33 3.10 -9.12
CA VAL A 658 8.29 3.24 -8.06
C VAL A 658 7.42 1.97 -7.97
N ALA A 659 6.78 1.72 -6.82
CA ALA A 659 5.82 0.62 -6.59
C ALA A 659 4.60 0.99 -5.71
N VAL A 660 4.14 2.25 -5.72
CA VAL A 660 3.15 2.78 -4.75
C VAL A 660 1.70 2.42 -5.08
N TRP A 661 1.09 1.43 -4.39
CA TRP A 661 -0.37 1.19 -4.42
C TRP A 661 -1.15 2.32 -3.73
N THR A 662 -2.40 2.55 -4.15
CA THR A 662 -3.08 3.85 -3.85
C THR A 662 -4.60 3.87 -3.64
N GLY A 663 -5.38 2.96 -4.24
CA GLY A 663 -6.85 2.93 -4.12
C GLY A 663 -7.45 1.83 -4.99
N THR A 664 -7.69 2.14 -6.27
CA THR A 664 -7.28 1.20 -7.33
C THR A 664 -5.81 1.47 -7.69
N GLU A 665 -5.15 0.54 -8.38
CA GLU A 665 -3.83 0.72 -8.99
C GLU A 665 -2.69 1.21 -8.06
N MET A 666 -1.52 1.42 -8.67
CA MET A 666 -0.23 1.57 -8.02
C MET A 666 0.70 2.57 -8.74
N ILE A 667 0.22 3.77 -9.11
CA ILE A 667 0.87 4.60 -10.15
C ILE A 667 2.39 4.77 -9.95
N VAL A 668 3.11 4.05 -10.81
CA VAL A 668 4.56 4.07 -10.92
C VAL A 668 5.02 5.33 -11.65
N TRP A 669 6.33 5.54 -11.61
CA TRP A 669 7.12 6.59 -12.23
C TRP A 669 8.52 5.99 -12.46
N GLY A 670 9.42 6.64 -13.19
CA GLY A 670 10.85 6.30 -13.10
C GLY A 670 11.74 6.52 -14.31
N GLY A 671 13.03 6.70 -14.01
CA GLY A 671 14.17 6.55 -14.90
C GLY A 671 15.39 7.33 -14.38
N TYR A 672 16.40 6.60 -13.90
CA TYR A 672 17.74 7.08 -13.54
C TYR A 672 18.77 6.42 -14.49
N ASN A 673 20.09 6.66 -14.39
CA ASN A 673 21.06 6.21 -15.40
C ASN A 673 22.42 5.61 -14.91
N GLN A 674 23.41 6.39 -14.43
CA GLN A 674 24.81 5.92 -14.28
C GLN A 674 25.32 5.57 -12.85
N TRP A 675 26.13 6.46 -12.24
CA TRP A 675 27.34 6.16 -11.43
C TRP A 675 28.51 5.51 -12.23
N CYS A 676 29.74 5.56 -11.69
CA CYS A 676 31.03 5.29 -12.37
C CYS A 676 31.71 3.94 -12.01
N VAL A 677 32.92 3.69 -12.55
CA VAL A 677 33.54 2.33 -12.61
C VAL A 677 35.07 2.33 -12.35
N ASP A 678 35.49 1.38 -11.51
CA ASP A 678 36.83 0.80 -11.26
C ASP A 678 38.06 1.72 -11.07
N ASP A 679 38.27 2.18 -9.83
CA ASP A 679 39.61 2.43 -9.22
C ASP A 679 39.49 2.26 -7.66
N PRO A 680 40.55 2.40 -6.82
CA PRO A 680 40.58 1.82 -5.47
C PRO A 680 39.98 2.71 -4.34
N PRO A 681 39.59 2.11 -3.19
CA PRO A 681 38.97 2.84 -2.08
C PRO A 681 39.99 3.69 -1.31
N GLY A 682 39.86 5.02 -1.40
CA GLY A 682 40.67 5.94 -0.59
C GLY A 682 40.63 7.42 -0.95
N ASP A 683 40.16 7.79 -2.14
CA ASP A 683 40.12 9.19 -2.62
C ASP A 683 38.69 9.56 -3.03
N PRO A 684 38.06 10.63 -2.49
CA PRO A 684 36.75 11.06 -2.92
C PRO A 684 36.84 11.66 -4.35
N CYS A 685 36.26 10.97 -5.33
CA CYS A 685 36.30 11.42 -6.73
C CYS A 685 35.71 12.83 -6.89
N GLU A 686 36.51 13.79 -7.36
CA GLU A 686 36.12 15.20 -7.48
C GLU A 686 34.84 15.43 -8.33
N ASN A 687 34.66 14.60 -9.36
CA ASN A 687 33.96 14.95 -10.59
C ASN A 687 33.28 13.71 -11.19
N TYR A 688 31.95 13.57 -11.09
CA TYR A 688 31.14 12.65 -11.93
C TYR A 688 29.66 13.08 -11.99
N ASP A 689 28.94 12.61 -13.00
CA ASP A 689 27.53 12.94 -13.28
C ASP A 689 26.51 12.08 -12.52
N TYR A 690 25.33 12.67 -12.27
CA TYR A 690 24.11 11.96 -11.85
C TYR A 690 22.94 12.49 -12.70
N GLU A 691 22.27 11.66 -13.53
CA GLU A 691 21.58 12.12 -14.76
C GLU A 691 20.23 11.43 -15.15
N TYR A 692 19.32 12.19 -15.79
CA TYR A 692 17.88 11.88 -15.97
C TYR A 692 17.22 12.78 -17.05
N THR A 693 16.17 12.31 -17.74
CA THR A 693 15.17 13.18 -18.43
C THR A 693 13.72 12.68 -18.23
N LYS A 694 12.93 12.40 -19.30
CA LYS A 694 11.52 11.93 -19.20
C LYS A 694 10.90 11.25 -20.44
N THR A 695 10.14 10.18 -20.23
CA THR A 695 9.09 9.52 -21.06
C THR A 695 8.37 8.43 -20.22
N GLY A 696 7.07 8.15 -20.44
CA GLY A 696 6.25 7.38 -19.47
C GLY A 696 5.15 6.43 -19.99
N GLY A 697 4.26 5.97 -19.08
CA GLY A 697 3.14 5.05 -19.37
C GLY A 697 2.10 4.91 -18.24
N ARG A 698 1.28 3.84 -18.28
CA ARG A 698 0.44 3.33 -17.15
C ARG A 698 0.28 1.79 -17.22
N TYR A 699 -0.25 1.21 -16.14
CA TYR A 699 -0.49 -0.23 -15.83
C TYR A 699 -1.58 -0.25 -14.72
N ASN A 700 -2.29 -1.35 -14.38
CA ASN A 700 -3.41 -1.25 -13.41
C ASN A 700 -3.90 -2.46 -12.59
N PRO A 701 -3.92 -3.69 -13.14
CA PRO A 701 -4.85 -4.76 -12.73
C PRO A 701 -6.32 -4.39 -12.39
N GLY A 702 -7.18 -3.94 -13.33
CA GLY A 702 -8.63 -4.02 -13.07
C GLY A 702 -9.71 -3.46 -14.03
N THR A 703 -9.38 -2.86 -15.18
CA THR A 703 -10.32 -2.06 -16.00
C THR A 703 -10.26 -2.29 -17.52
N GLU A 704 -9.12 -2.78 -18.03
CA GLU A 704 -8.82 -3.11 -19.45
C GLU A 704 -8.85 -1.91 -20.46
N ASP A 705 -7.96 -0.91 -20.26
CA ASP A 705 -7.83 0.31 -21.07
C ASP A 705 -6.44 0.55 -21.75
N TRP A 706 -5.52 -0.43 -21.75
CA TRP A 706 -4.14 -0.43 -22.34
C TRP A 706 -3.81 0.67 -23.36
N SER A 707 -2.84 1.51 -23.00
CA SER A 707 -2.32 2.65 -23.76
C SER A 707 -1.13 3.31 -23.01
N ALA A 708 -0.37 4.16 -23.70
CA ALA A 708 0.76 4.94 -23.14
C ALA A 708 0.40 6.43 -22.89
N THR A 709 1.36 7.23 -22.41
CA THR A 709 1.14 8.60 -21.88
C THR A 709 1.84 9.69 -22.71
N SER A 710 2.52 10.69 -22.10
CA SER A 710 3.27 11.73 -22.83
C SER A 710 4.53 12.24 -22.08
N THR A 711 4.55 13.48 -21.56
CA THR A 711 5.83 14.19 -21.24
C THR A 711 5.71 15.41 -20.29
N THR A 712 4.56 15.68 -19.67
CA THR A 712 4.24 17.06 -19.25
C THR A 712 4.75 17.56 -17.87
N ASN A 713 3.91 17.69 -16.84
CA ASN A 713 3.96 18.83 -15.89
C ASN A 713 4.83 18.61 -14.63
N ALA A 714 6.14 18.67 -14.84
CA ALA A 714 6.99 19.85 -14.59
C ALA A 714 6.63 20.80 -13.41
N PRO A 715 7.61 21.48 -12.76
CA PRO A 715 9.08 21.35 -12.94
C PRO A 715 9.60 19.94 -12.69
N ASP A 716 10.76 19.60 -13.25
CA ASP A 716 11.09 18.22 -13.63
C ASP A 716 11.93 17.41 -12.63
N ALA A 717 13.15 16.94 -12.90
CA ALA A 717 13.42 15.52 -12.57
C ALA A 717 13.54 15.11 -11.08
N ARG A 718 13.55 13.77 -10.93
CA ARG A 718 13.40 13.05 -9.68
C ARG A 718 14.04 11.64 -9.70
N ALA A 719 14.44 11.18 -8.50
CA ALA A 719 15.02 9.89 -8.09
C ALA A 719 14.87 9.68 -6.55
N ASP A 720 15.89 9.94 -5.71
CA ASP A 720 15.89 9.82 -4.22
C ASP A 720 14.68 10.45 -3.47
N HIS A 721 13.98 9.70 -2.60
CA HIS A 721 12.58 10.03 -2.28
C HIS A 721 12.06 9.51 -0.89
N THR A 722 10.99 10.08 -0.32
CA THR A 722 10.11 9.62 0.81
C THR A 722 8.88 10.56 0.90
N THR A 723 7.76 10.30 1.65
CA THR A 723 6.46 10.99 1.36
C THR A 723 5.46 11.49 2.43
N LEU A 724 4.60 12.43 1.98
CA LEU A 724 3.31 12.86 2.58
C LEU A 724 2.18 11.82 2.39
N TRP A 725 1.04 12.03 3.06
CA TRP A 725 -0.33 11.78 2.55
C TRP A 725 -1.30 12.84 3.14
N THR A 726 -2.58 12.86 2.78
CA THR A 726 -3.59 13.67 3.52
C THR A 726 -5.02 13.11 3.64
N GLY A 727 -5.48 12.25 2.72
CA GLY A 727 -6.92 12.19 2.39
C GLY A 727 -7.29 13.26 1.35
N SER A 728 -6.27 13.65 0.59
CA SER A 728 -6.25 14.46 -0.63
C SER A 728 -4.96 14.07 -1.35
N GLU A 729 -4.90 14.38 -2.63
CA GLU A 729 -4.05 13.76 -3.64
C GLU A 729 -2.57 14.22 -3.61
N MET A 730 -1.73 13.68 -4.50
CA MET A 730 -0.27 13.51 -4.39
C MET A 730 0.66 14.74 -4.42
N ILE A 731 0.68 15.64 -3.43
CA ILE A 731 1.68 16.73 -3.47
C ILE A 731 3.12 16.19 -3.46
N VAL A 732 4.00 16.56 -4.42
CA VAL A 732 5.34 15.95 -4.61
C VAL A 732 6.53 16.92 -4.56
N TRP A 733 7.63 16.59 -3.84
CA TRP A 733 8.72 17.50 -3.47
C TRP A 733 10.16 16.90 -3.50
N GLY A 734 10.75 16.50 -4.65
CA GLY A 734 12.23 16.36 -4.70
C GLY A 734 12.99 16.35 -6.05
N GLY A 735 14.15 17.02 -6.11
CA GLY A 735 15.18 16.98 -7.18
C GLY A 735 16.57 17.48 -6.69
N TYR A 736 17.55 17.72 -7.57
CA TYR A 736 18.87 18.35 -7.32
C TYR A 736 19.15 19.38 -8.44
N ASP A 737 19.64 20.59 -8.12
CA ASP A 737 19.75 21.72 -9.08
C ASP A 737 21.07 22.51 -9.07
N GLY A 738 21.91 22.39 -8.05
CA GLY A 738 23.01 23.33 -7.75
C GLY A 738 22.58 24.77 -7.38
N SER A 739 21.46 25.27 -7.91
CA SER A 739 21.12 26.69 -7.94
C SER A 739 20.80 27.31 -6.59
N SER A 740 20.00 26.62 -5.76
CA SER A 740 19.76 26.92 -4.34
C SER A 740 18.74 25.95 -3.70
N THR A 741 18.78 24.65 -4.06
CA THR A 741 17.87 23.59 -3.57
C THR A 741 16.38 23.78 -3.93
N ILE A 742 16.03 24.58 -4.96
CA ILE A 742 14.73 25.31 -5.01
C ILE A 742 13.41 24.50 -4.97
N ASN A 743 12.42 25.07 -4.28
CA ASN A 743 11.19 24.49 -3.72
C ASN A 743 9.93 24.40 -4.64
N THR A 744 9.93 23.71 -5.80
CA THR A 744 8.86 23.82 -6.87
C THR A 744 8.20 22.52 -7.47
N GLY A 745 7.23 21.84 -6.80
CA GLY A 745 6.61 20.57 -7.31
C GLY A 745 5.32 20.57 -8.19
N GLY A 746 5.36 19.99 -9.41
CA GLY A 746 4.32 19.74 -10.48
C GLY A 746 3.10 18.78 -10.26
N LYS A 747 2.19 18.56 -11.25
CA LYS A 747 0.92 17.75 -11.09
C LYS A 747 0.02 17.15 -12.23
N TYR A 748 -0.31 15.84 -12.16
CA TYR A 748 -1.64 15.21 -12.47
C TYR A 748 -2.68 15.63 -11.40
N ASN A 749 -4.03 15.54 -11.54
CA ASN A 749 -5.02 15.58 -10.40
C ASN A 749 -6.49 15.41 -10.84
N PRO A 750 -7.30 14.47 -10.29
CA PRO A 750 -8.72 14.31 -10.63
C PRO A 750 -9.49 15.63 -10.78
N SER A 751 -9.91 15.96 -12.00
CA SER A 751 -10.59 17.23 -12.33
C SER A 751 -11.04 17.24 -13.80
N THR A 752 -10.19 17.65 -14.76
CA THR A 752 -10.47 17.46 -16.21
C THR A 752 -9.20 17.25 -17.05
N ASP A 753 -8.74 18.19 -17.90
CA ASP A 753 -7.68 17.88 -18.89
C ASP A 753 -6.64 18.98 -19.15
N SER A 754 -5.43 18.60 -19.59
CA SER A 754 -4.14 19.28 -19.36
C SER A 754 -3.74 19.56 -17.89
N TRP A 755 -2.48 19.30 -17.54
CA TRP A 755 -1.88 19.40 -16.19
C TRP A 755 -1.44 20.83 -15.76
N SER A 756 -0.93 20.97 -14.51
CA SER A 756 -0.19 22.13 -13.95
C SER A 756 0.58 21.73 -12.65
N ALA A 757 0.72 22.53 -11.57
CA ALA A 757 1.78 22.37 -10.55
C ALA A 757 1.55 23.12 -9.20
N THR A 758 2.58 23.20 -8.36
CA THR A 758 3.03 24.33 -7.52
C THR A 758 2.06 25.44 -7.10
N THR A 759 2.16 25.78 -5.81
CA THR A 759 2.38 27.16 -5.38
C THR A 759 3.62 27.18 -4.50
N THR A 760 4.38 28.26 -4.54
CA THR A 760 5.55 28.54 -3.68
C THR A 760 5.30 29.73 -2.75
N SER A 761 4.10 30.33 -2.80
CA SER A 761 3.74 31.53 -2.06
C SER A 761 3.65 31.26 -0.55
N SER A 762 4.67 31.68 0.21
CA SER A 762 4.90 31.40 1.64
C SER A 762 5.63 30.10 2.00
N ALA A 763 6.45 29.51 1.11
CA ALA A 763 7.42 28.48 1.46
C ALA A 763 8.78 29.11 1.88
N PRO A 764 9.23 29.01 3.15
CA PRO A 764 10.48 29.65 3.59
C PRO A 764 11.76 29.33 2.79
N THR A 765 12.19 28.06 2.71
CA THR A 765 13.46 27.67 2.05
C THR A 765 13.30 26.37 1.22
N ALA A 766 14.37 25.63 0.89
CA ALA A 766 14.48 24.82 -0.33
C ALA A 766 15.06 23.37 -0.07
N ARG A 767 14.64 22.30 -0.81
CA ARG A 767 13.64 21.32 -0.25
C ARG A 767 13.52 19.77 -0.57
N ARG A 768 14.45 19.01 -1.14
CA ARG A 768 14.22 17.58 -1.59
C ARG A 768 13.82 16.53 -0.53
N TYR A 769 13.44 15.36 -1.07
CA TYR A 769 13.30 14.02 -0.47
C TYR A 769 11.88 13.44 -0.29
N HIS A 770 11.09 13.53 0.76
CA HIS A 770 11.07 14.35 1.96
C HIS A 770 10.20 13.60 3.00
N THR A 771 10.25 13.84 4.32
CA THR A 771 9.50 13.00 5.30
C THR A 771 8.54 13.74 6.24
N THR A 772 7.45 13.04 6.59
CA THR A 772 6.22 13.52 7.26
C THR A 772 5.46 12.35 7.91
N VAL A 773 4.80 12.54 9.04
CA VAL A 773 4.65 11.57 10.17
C VAL A 773 3.14 11.44 10.61
N TRP A 774 2.58 10.94 11.75
CA TRP A 774 1.09 10.78 11.94
C TRP A 774 0.45 10.44 13.35
N THR A 775 -0.88 10.66 13.51
CA THR A 775 -1.68 10.93 14.76
C THR A 775 -3.28 10.98 14.57
N GLY A 776 -4.11 11.82 15.29
CA GLY A 776 -5.58 12.25 15.26
C GLY A 776 -6.21 13.49 14.43
N THR A 777 -6.13 14.84 14.74
CA THR A 777 -6.39 16.09 13.83
C THR A 777 -5.75 17.57 14.08
N ASN A 778 -4.65 18.09 13.42
CA ASN A 778 -4.02 19.51 13.34
C ASN A 778 -2.74 19.87 12.35
N MET A 779 -1.41 19.82 12.72
CA MET A 779 -0.05 19.41 12.12
C MET A 779 1.18 20.17 12.68
N ILE A 780 2.41 19.65 12.49
CA ILE A 780 3.70 20.30 12.17
C ILE A 780 4.33 19.60 10.97
N VAL A 781 4.96 20.34 10.05
CA VAL A 781 6.12 19.80 9.30
C VAL A 781 7.19 20.87 9.17
N TRP A 782 8.46 20.47 9.34
CA TRP A 782 9.60 21.33 9.67
C TRP A 782 10.93 20.57 9.53
N GLY A 783 12.10 21.19 9.24
CA GLY A 783 13.34 20.44 8.96
C GLY A 783 14.72 21.14 8.73
N GLY A 784 15.59 20.53 7.88
CA GLY A 784 16.41 21.24 6.86
C GLY A 784 17.92 21.00 6.69
N TYR A 785 18.38 20.79 5.44
CA TYR A 785 19.70 21.17 4.91
C TYR A 785 19.56 21.83 3.52
N ASP A 786 19.74 23.16 3.46
CA ASP A 786 19.41 24.01 2.30
C ASP A 786 20.54 24.13 1.25
N GLY A 787 21.54 23.25 1.32
CA GLY A 787 22.74 23.30 0.47
C GLY A 787 23.91 24.06 1.10
N SER A 788 23.69 24.90 2.13
CA SER A 788 24.74 25.62 2.87
C SER A 788 24.64 25.50 4.39
N SER A 789 23.45 25.24 4.92
CA SER A 789 23.17 25.24 6.36
C SER A 789 21.93 24.43 6.71
N CYS A 790 21.82 24.10 7.98
CA CYS A 790 20.72 23.35 8.55
C CYS A 790 19.74 24.30 9.26
N LEU A 791 18.65 24.66 8.56
CA LEU A 791 17.71 25.72 8.97
C LEU A 791 16.39 25.17 9.52
N ASP A 792 16.35 25.04 10.85
CA ASP A 792 15.27 24.80 11.82
C ASP A 792 13.88 25.43 11.55
N SER A 793 13.28 25.12 10.40
CA SER A 793 12.11 25.83 9.86
C SER A 793 11.04 24.93 9.21
N GLY A 794 9.77 25.39 9.20
CA GLY A 794 8.55 24.58 9.03
C GLY A 794 7.27 25.41 8.83
N SER A 795 6.07 24.77 8.84
CA SER A 795 4.86 25.39 8.24
C SER A 795 3.45 25.06 8.83
N LYS A 796 2.34 25.39 8.14
CA LYS A 796 0.92 25.45 8.59
C LYS A 796 -0.09 25.23 7.41
N TYR A 797 -0.10 24.07 6.72
CA TYR A 797 -0.94 23.77 5.52
C TYR A 797 -2.26 23.02 5.79
N ASN A 798 -3.16 22.98 4.80
CA ASN A 798 -3.96 21.81 4.43
C ASN A 798 -4.51 21.89 2.98
N PRO A 799 -4.91 20.75 2.35
CA PRO A 799 -5.14 20.70 0.90
C PRO A 799 -6.45 21.34 0.44
N SER A 800 -7.44 21.45 1.34
CA SER A 800 -8.74 22.10 1.12
C SER A 800 -8.66 23.54 0.59
N SER A 801 -7.47 24.12 0.55
CA SER A 801 -7.21 25.52 0.20
C SER A 801 -5.95 25.75 -0.63
N ASN A 802 -5.21 24.70 -1.01
CA ASN A 802 -4.01 24.86 -1.82
C ASN A 802 -2.92 25.75 -1.13
N SER A 803 -2.92 25.89 0.21
CA SER A 803 -2.20 26.96 0.91
C SER A 803 -1.48 26.53 2.19
N TRP A 804 -0.19 26.83 2.27
CA TRP A 804 0.68 26.37 3.34
C TRP A 804 1.24 27.59 4.08
N THR A 805 0.90 27.69 5.36
CA THR A 805 1.25 28.80 6.26
C THR A 805 2.57 28.48 6.99
N ALA A 806 3.08 29.27 7.94
CA ALA A 806 4.42 29.11 8.54
C ALA A 806 4.47 28.51 9.98
N THR A 807 5.70 28.25 10.41
CA THR A 807 6.20 27.91 11.75
C THR A 807 5.66 28.74 12.92
N THR A 808 5.78 28.17 14.13
CA THR A 808 6.57 28.85 15.17
C THR A 808 8.01 28.31 15.26
N THR A 809 8.99 29.21 15.29
CA THR A 809 10.41 28.90 15.52
C THR A 809 10.82 29.11 16.98
N THR A 810 9.86 29.25 17.89
CA THR A 810 10.13 29.64 19.28
C THR A 810 10.25 28.41 20.18
N SER A 811 11.40 28.10 20.78
CA SER A 811 12.79 28.33 20.32
C SER A 811 13.32 27.13 19.52
N VAL A 812 12.53 26.04 19.45
CA VAL A 812 12.72 24.83 18.63
C VAL A 812 14.11 24.15 18.63
N PRO A 813 14.99 24.30 19.64
CA PRO A 813 16.43 24.33 19.38
C PRO A 813 16.93 22.93 18.99
N SER A 814 17.43 22.66 17.79
CA SER A 814 17.73 23.54 16.62
C SER A 814 17.32 22.95 15.21
N ALA A 815 18.13 22.31 14.30
CA ALA A 815 17.76 21.75 12.94
C ALA A 815 17.90 20.20 12.47
N ARG A 816 17.81 19.09 13.27
CA ARG A 816 18.20 17.58 13.27
C ARG A 816 18.35 16.78 11.94
N PHE A 817 19.05 15.62 11.86
CA PHE A 817 19.44 14.85 10.65
C PHE A 817 18.77 13.49 10.39
N TYR A 818 17.67 13.51 9.65
CA TYR A 818 16.99 12.41 8.94
C TYR A 818 16.28 11.39 9.87
N HIS A 819 15.00 11.66 10.23
CA HIS A 819 14.28 11.01 11.33
C HIS A 819 12.71 11.13 11.29
N THR A 820 11.96 10.78 12.39
CA THR A 820 10.46 10.90 12.51
C THR A 820 9.82 10.77 13.96
N ALA A 821 8.47 10.85 14.15
CA ALA A 821 7.68 10.81 15.44
C ALA A 821 6.23 10.17 15.40
N VAL A 822 5.27 10.43 16.35
CA VAL A 822 3.83 9.93 16.48
C VAL A 822 2.91 10.52 17.64
N TRP A 823 2.00 9.74 18.33
CA TRP A 823 0.70 10.16 18.98
C TRP A 823 0.46 9.92 20.53
N LYS A 824 -0.80 10.07 21.02
CA LYS A 824 -1.47 9.87 22.36
C LYS A 824 -1.50 10.97 23.44
N GLY A 825 -2.64 11.63 23.62
CA GLY A 825 -2.93 12.39 24.85
C GLY A 825 -2.68 13.88 24.75
N SER A 826 -1.51 14.40 25.18
CA SER A 826 -1.40 15.81 25.59
C SER A 826 -0.23 16.75 25.11
N GLU A 827 0.91 16.35 24.49
CA GLU A 827 1.91 17.28 23.87
C GLU A 827 2.58 16.80 22.52
N MET A 828 3.92 16.57 22.40
CA MET A 828 4.71 15.66 21.47
C MET A 828 6.26 15.77 21.73
N ILE A 829 7.18 15.00 21.11
CA ILE A 829 8.62 14.80 21.53
C ILE A 829 9.70 14.58 20.43
N VAL A 830 10.97 14.90 20.74
CA VAL A 830 12.34 14.57 20.08
C VAL A 830 13.15 14.05 21.43
N TRP A 831 14.15 13.12 21.34
CA TRP A 831 15.44 13.00 22.07
C TRP A 831 16.57 12.48 21.12
N GLY A 832 17.87 12.67 21.46
CA GLY A 832 18.97 12.14 20.64
C GLY A 832 20.34 12.86 20.72
N GLY A 833 21.38 12.60 19.87
CA GLY A 833 22.77 13.15 20.01
C GLY A 833 23.57 13.76 18.81
N TYR A 834 24.25 14.94 18.97
CA TYR A 834 25.18 15.69 18.04
C TYR A 834 24.64 16.15 16.65
N ASP A 835 25.35 17.02 15.91
CA ASP A 835 24.79 17.80 14.77
C ASP A 835 25.78 18.34 13.68
N CYS A 836 25.35 19.34 12.86
CA CYS A 836 26.14 20.06 11.85
C CYS A 836 27.48 20.63 12.40
N SER A 837 27.62 20.85 13.73
CA SER A 837 28.89 21.29 14.33
C SER A 837 29.16 20.88 15.79
N SER A 838 28.23 21.06 16.74
CA SER A 838 28.54 21.15 18.18
C SER A 838 27.39 21.00 19.19
N ASP A 839 26.76 22.08 19.66
CA ASP A 839 26.45 22.23 21.10
C ASP A 839 24.99 22.56 21.48
N VAL A 840 24.19 21.53 21.78
CA VAL A 840 22.97 21.58 22.63
C VAL A 840 22.87 20.31 23.49
N LYS A 841 22.04 20.32 24.56
CA LYS A 841 22.31 19.53 25.79
C LYS A 841 21.31 18.42 26.18
N THR A 842 20.19 18.23 25.49
CA THR A 842 19.09 17.32 25.97
C THR A 842 18.24 16.71 24.83
N GLY A 843 16.97 16.34 25.06
CA GLY A 843 15.98 16.04 24.01
C GLY A 843 15.10 17.23 23.69
N GLY A 844 13.81 17.07 23.42
CA GLY A 844 12.92 18.22 23.30
C GLY A 844 11.48 17.88 23.07
N ARG A 845 10.55 18.76 23.41
CA ARG A 845 9.13 18.44 23.35
C ARG A 845 8.28 19.60 22.83
N TYR A 846 6.95 19.51 22.91
CA TYR A 846 6.00 20.33 22.15
C TYR A 846 4.87 21.01 22.94
N ASN A 847 3.61 20.60 22.75
CA ASN A 847 2.42 21.45 22.73
C ASN A 847 1.36 20.77 21.82
N GLU A 848 0.44 21.46 21.16
CA GLU A 848 -0.33 20.86 20.04
C GLU A 848 -0.93 21.83 18.99
N SER A 849 -2.23 21.74 18.68
CA SER A 849 -3.04 22.61 17.80
C SER A 849 -2.99 24.09 18.14
N SER A 850 -2.33 24.35 19.26
CA SER A 850 -1.82 25.57 19.85
C SER A 850 -0.53 26.13 19.24
N ASN A 851 0.24 25.38 18.42
CA ASN A 851 1.50 25.78 17.76
C ASN A 851 2.69 26.07 18.71
N ASN A 852 3.16 25.07 19.50
CA ASN A 852 3.45 25.38 20.92
C ASN A 852 4.61 24.70 21.74
N TRP A 853 4.63 24.99 23.08
CA TRP A 853 5.74 25.48 23.95
C TRP A 853 6.33 24.56 25.06
N THR A 854 7.68 24.41 25.08
CA THR A 854 8.53 23.75 26.13
C THR A 854 10.06 24.11 26.21
N ALA A 855 10.64 24.26 27.45
CA ALA A 855 12.08 24.25 27.89
C ALA A 855 12.23 23.90 29.42
N THR A 856 13.10 22.97 29.88
CA THR A 856 12.76 21.83 30.82
C THR A 856 12.69 21.94 32.37
N LYS A 857 13.67 21.30 33.02
CA LYS A 857 13.79 20.59 34.33
C LYS A 857 15.30 20.24 34.53
N SER A 858 16.19 20.72 33.66
CA SER A 858 16.92 19.83 32.71
C SER A 858 17.92 18.83 33.31
N ARG A 859 17.83 17.58 32.83
CA ARG A 859 18.84 16.49 32.85
C ARG A 859 19.07 16.04 31.39
N GLY A 860 20.23 15.45 31.01
CA GLY A 860 20.70 15.46 29.59
C GLY A 860 21.41 14.24 28.98
N ILE A 861 21.54 13.13 29.72
CA ILE A 861 22.30 11.90 29.37
C ILE A 861 21.51 11.02 28.34
N SER A 862 21.86 9.79 27.95
CA SER A 862 23.13 9.33 27.36
C SER A 862 22.99 9.20 25.85
N VAL A 863 23.92 9.65 25.02
CA VAL A 863 25.37 9.94 25.15
C VAL A 863 26.35 8.84 24.72
N THR A 864 25.88 7.96 23.84
CA THR A 864 26.70 7.35 22.77
C THR A 864 26.04 7.53 21.40
N GLU A 865 26.85 7.58 20.35
CA GLU A 865 26.67 8.50 19.23
C GLU A 865 25.60 8.10 18.21
N ARG A 866 24.89 9.05 17.55
CA ARG A 866 23.68 8.73 16.77
C ARG A 866 23.12 9.74 15.75
N GLU A 867 23.11 9.42 14.45
CA GLU A 867 22.65 10.24 13.30
C GLU A 867 21.17 10.11 12.83
N ARG A 868 20.83 9.17 11.92
CA ARG A 868 19.60 9.17 11.06
C ARG A 868 18.42 8.29 11.53
N HIS A 869 17.92 7.42 10.62
CA HIS A 869 17.13 6.19 10.81
C HIS A 869 15.58 6.22 10.76
N THR A 870 15.07 5.05 11.15
CA THR A 870 13.71 4.54 11.17
C THR A 870 13.58 3.60 12.37
N ALA A 871 12.89 4.01 13.45
CA ALA A 871 12.73 3.20 14.68
C ALA A 871 11.73 2.05 14.48
N ILE A 872 10.45 2.32 14.80
CA ILE A 872 9.21 1.94 14.09
C ILE A 872 8.06 1.72 15.08
N TRP A 873 6.92 2.38 14.85
CA TRP A 873 5.84 2.47 15.84
C TRP A 873 4.92 1.29 15.83
N THR A 874 4.68 0.77 17.02
CA THR A 874 3.53 -0.11 17.31
C THR A 874 2.25 0.69 17.20
N GLY A 875 1.11 0.15 17.64
CA GLY A 875 -0.01 1.02 18.00
C GLY A 875 0.43 2.22 18.89
N SER A 876 1.64 2.19 19.46
CA SER A 876 1.96 2.88 20.69
C SER A 876 3.41 2.93 21.23
N VAL A 877 4.40 2.11 20.78
CA VAL A 877 5.85 2.19 21.15
C VAL A 877 6.86 2.19 19.95
N MET A 878 8.13 2.66 20.01
CA MET A 878 9.06 2.78 18.83
C MET A 878 10.55 2.55 19.11
N ILE A 879 11.07 1.49 18.49
CA ILE A 879 12.44 0.95 18.49
C ILE A 879 13.60 1.99 18.39
N ILE A 880 13.93 2.70 19.48
CA ILE A 880 14.78 3.93 19.45
C ILE A 880 16.15 3.83 20.16
N TRP A 881 16.54 2.63 20.51
CA TRP A 881 17.52 1.90 19.71
C TRP A 881 18.22 2.73 18.60
N GLY A 882 19.56 2.88 18.62
CA GLY A 882 20.15 3.69 17.56
C GLY A 882 21.62 4.05 17.54
N GLY A 883 22.09 4.49 16.37
CA GLY A 883 23.16 5.49 16.27
C GLY A 883 24.22 5.47 15.14
N TYR A 884 25.46 5.78 15.54
CA TYR A 884 26.65 6.33 14.89
C TYR A 884 26.62 7.85 14.76
N ASN A 885 27.71 8.52 15.13
CA ASN A 885 28.14 9.83 14.61
C ASN A 885 28.78 9.69 13.24
N GLY A 886 29.56 8.61 13.06
CA GLY A 886 30.66 8.55 12.12
C GLY A 886 31.97 8.74 12.89
N SER A 887 32.75 7.67 13.04
CA SER A 887 34.00 7.63 13.82
C SER A 887 34.98 6.59 13.23
N LEU A 888 36.23 6.57 13.71
CA LEU A 888 37.40 6.04 12.99
C LEU A 888 38.01 4.75 13.61
N PHE A 889 37.14 3.82 14.02
CA PHE A 889 37.50 2.50 14.55
C PHE A 889 36.84 1.39 13.71
N ASN A 890 36.63 0.19 14.26
CA ASN A 890 35.37 -0.54 14.01
C ASN A 890 34.32 0.10 14.95
N PRO A 891 33.50 1.08 14.53
CA PRO A 891 33.05 2.10 15.49
C PRO A 891 31.85 1.73 16.38
N PHE A 892 31.17 0.63 16.09
CA PHE A 892 29.79 0.39 16.53
C PHE A 892 29.67 -0.32 17.90
N LEU A 893 28.55 -0.15 18.62
CA LEU A 893 28.38 -0.57 20.03
C LEU A 893 26.99 -1.19 20.38
N ALA A 894 26.81 -1.62 21.64
CA ALA A 894 25.85 -2.59 22.19
C ALA A 894 24.40 -2.19 22.66
N GLU A 895 24.18 -1.31 23.67
CA GLU A 895 22.92 -1.19 24.48
C GLU A 895 22.38 0.25 24.72
N GLY A 896 21.06 0.49 24.64
CA GLY A 896 20.45 1.77 24.16
C GLY A 896 19.29 2.38 25.00
N TRP A 897 18.39 3.22 24.43
CA TRP A 897 17.35 4.07 25.18
C TRP A 897 15.94 3.78 24.46
N GLU A 898 14.80 3.68 25.20
CA GLU A 898 13.40 3.93 24.72
C GLU A 898 12.44 4.43 25.82
N TYR A 899 11.33 5.09 25.42
CA TYR A 899 10.35 5.78 26.29
C TYR A 899 8.86 5.53 25.89
N ASP A 900 7.86 5.86 26.74
CA ASP A 900 6.41 5.76 26.46
C ASP A 900 5.67 7.11 26.49
N PRO A 901 4.78 7.42 25.53
CA PRO A 901 4.07 8.71 25.22
C PRO A 901 3.19 9.34 26.30
N SER A 902 3.56 9.20 27.55
CA SER A 902 2.64 9.32 28.67
C SER A 902 3.34 9.59 30.00
N ALA A 903 4.64 9.30 30.12
CA ALA A 903 5.24 8.81 31.37
C ALA A 903 6.22 9.82 32.05
N ASP A 904 6.65 9.68 33.34
CA ASP A 904 7.34 10.70 34.22
C ASP A 904 8.70 10.46 34.99
N ASP A 905 9.47 9.34 34.87
CA ASP A 905 10.95 9.30 35.14
C ASP A 905 11.91 8.88 33.97
N TRP A 906 12.72 7.80 33.95
CA TRP A 906 13.81 7.59 32.91
C TRP A 906 14.20 6.11 32.55
N THR A 907 13.96 5.60 31.31
CA THR A 907 14.06 4.16 30.87
C THR A 907 15.16 3.84 29.81
N ALA A 908 15.71 2.61 29.74
CA ALA A 908 16.77 2.18 28.78
C ALA A 908 16.71 0.70 28.30
N LEU A 909 17.53 0.26 27.32
CA LEU A 909 17.19 -0.75 26.27
C LEU A 909 18.14 -1.95 26.07
N SER A 910 17.58 -3.16 26.22
CA SER A 910 18.23 -4.49 26.19
C SER A 910 18.60 -5.09 24.81
N THR A 911 18.97 -6.39 24.78
CA THR A 911 19.90 -6.94 23.78
C THR A 911 19.83 -8.45 23.43
N THR A 912 20.33 -9.35 24.25
CA THR A 912 21.50 -10.19 23.91
C THR A 912 21.51 -11.16 22.65
N ASN A 913 21.16 -10.74 21.41
CA ASN A 913 21.82 -11.17 20.13
C ASN A 913 21.82 -10.12 18.99
N GLN A 914 22.90 -10.06 18.17
CA GLN A 914 23.12 -9.02 17.14
C GLN A 914 23.43 -9.53 15.72
N PRO A 915 23.06 -8.70 14.75
CA PRO A 915 23.91 -8.24 13.66
C PRO A 915 24.77 -7.01 14.07
N GLY A 916 26.09 -7.15 14.05
CA GLY A 916 27.02 -6.03 14.22
C GLY A 916 27.37 -5.28 12.93
N PHE A 917 28.55 -4.65 12.88
CA PHE A 917 29.25 -3.97 11.77
C PHE A 917 28.32 -3.32 10.71
N ARG A 918 27.97 -2.03 10.88
CA ARG A 918 26.57 -1.63 10.62
C ARG A 918 26.27 -0.12 10.42
N TYR A 919 25.43 0.26 9.44
CA TYR A 919 24.98 1.65 9.18
C TYR A 919 23.53 1.77 8.58
N ALA A 920 22.99 2.99 8.37
CA ALA A 920 21.56 3.37 8.42
C ALA A 920 20.57 2.73 7.39
N HIS A 921 19.24 2.77 7.68
CA HIS A 921 18.23 1.78 7.22
C HIS A 921 16.75 2.11 7.58
N THR A 922 15.78 1.37 7.01
CA THR A 922 14.30 1.56 7.14
C THR A 922 13.46 0.30 7.48
N ALA A 923 12.10 0.38 7.49
CA ALA A 923 11.15 -0.65 7.98
C ALA A 923 9.61 -0.34 7.91
N VAL A 924 8.67 -1.32 8.11
CA VAL A 924 7.23 -1.28 8.60
C VAL A 924 6.70 -2.68 9.09
N TRP A 925 5.57 -2.76 9.83
CA TRP A 925 4.79 -4.00 10.13
C TRP A 925 3.25 -3.72 9.89
N THR A 926 2.33 -4.72 9.82
CA THR A 926 0.87 -4.54 10.09
C THR A 926 0.35 -5.04 11.46
N GLY A 927 0.80 -6.22 11.95
CA GLY A 927 0.11 -6.96 13.03
C GLY A 927 0.96 -7.34 14.23
N SER A 928 1.57 -8.54 14.25
CA SER A 928 2.04 -9.18 15.50
C SER A 928 3.52 -9.63 15.67
N GLU A 929 4.47 -9.41 14.74
CA GLU A 929 5.94 -9.62 14.90
C GLU A 929 6.80 -8.83 13.88
N MET A 930 8.13 -9.08 13.87
CA MET A 930 9.18 -8.31 13.17
C MET A 930 9.31 -8.52 11.62
N ILE A 931 10.28 -7.82 11.02
CA ILE A 931 10.96 -7.97 9.71
C ILE A 931 12.28 -7.20 9.85
N VAL A 932 13.34 -7.62 9.16
CA VAL A 932 14.43 -6.73 8.75
C VAL A 932 15.01 -7.24 7.42
N TRP A 933 15.25 -6.40 6.41
CA TRP A 933 15.70 -6.88 5.08
C TRP A 933 16.64 -5.91 4.35
N GLY A 934 17.96 -6.12 4.21
CA GLY A 934 18.84 -5.25 3.36
C GLY A 934 20.17 -4.76 3.95
N GLY A 935 21.20 -4.59 3.11
CA GLY A 935 22.30 -3.64 3.33
C GLY A 935 23.57 -3.89 2.51
N SER A 936 24.50 -2.91 2.45
CA SER A 936 25.84 -3.11 1.87
C SER A 936 26.98 -2.64 2.80
N ASN A 937 27.64 -3.56 3.50
CA ASN A 937 28.91 -3.28 4.21
C ASN A 937 29.95 -4.44 4.31
N GLY A 938 29.63 -5.69 3.93
CA GLY A 938 30.58 -6.56 3.19
C GLY A 938 30.58 -8.11 3.22
N SER A 939 31.00 -8.78 2.15
CA SER A 939 30.66 -10.18 1.81
C SER A 939 29.13 -10.41 1.82
N ARG A 940 28.52 -10.62 0.64
CA ARG A 940 27.07 -10.56 0.39
C ARG A 940 26.29 -11.73 1.06
N LEU A 941 26.21 -11.73 2.39
CA LEU A 941 25.30 -12.47 3.27
C LEU A 941 24.11 -11.57 3.67
N ASN A 942 22.87 -12.06 3.66
CA ASN A 942 21.71 -11.26 3.25
C ASN A 942 20.45 -11.38 4.13
N SER A 943 20.51 -10.94 5.39
CA SER A 943 19.59 -11.38 6.43
C SER A 943 18.92 -10.30 7.29
N GLY A 944 17.84 -10.68 7.98
CA GLY A 944 17.22 -9.95 9.11
C GLY A 944 17.19 -10.78 10.38
N GLY A 945 16.19 -10.59 11.27
CA GLY A 945 15.91 -11.39 12.48
C GLY A 945 15.71 -12.91 12.28
N ARG A 946 14.59 -13.56 12.59
CA ARG A 946 13.26 -13.16 13.03
C ARG A 946 13.15 -12.99 14.54
N TYR A 947 12.04 -12.45 15.06
CA TYR A 947 11.88 -12.16 16.50
C TYR A 947 10.44 -11.77 16.96
N ASN A 948 10.04 -12.18 18.16
CA ASN A 948 8.83 -11.69 18.89
C ASN A 948 9.09 -11.71 20.43
N GLN A 949 8.04 -11.58 21.26
CA GLN A 949 8.10 -11.32 22.70
C GLN A 949 6.91 -11.96 23.44
N GLY A 950 7.06 -13.21 23.92
CA GLY A 950 6.09 -13.88 24.80
C GLY A 950 6.49 -13.85 26.28
N LEU A 951 7.79 -13.98 26.57
CA LEU A 951 8.41 -14.08 27.90
C LEU A 951 9.81 -13.42 27.98
N GLY A 952 10.61 -13.44 26.90
CA GLY A 952 12.00 -12.96 26.88
C GLY A 952 13.01 -14.00 26.35
N GLU A 953 13.10 -14.13 25.02
CA GLU A 953 13.72 -15.25 24.29
C GLU A 953 14.56 -14.74 23.09
N TRP A 954 15.15 -15.60 22.24
CA TRP A 954 15.79 -15.21 20.96
C TRP A 954 15.96 -16.44 20.06
N TYR A 955 15.33 -16.44 18.89
CA TYR A 955 15.15 -17.63 18.05
C TYR A 955 14.85 -17.20 16.59
N THR A 956 15.27 -18.01 15.62
CA THR A 956 15.07 -17.84 14.15
C THR A 956 15.70 -19.05 13.41
N THR A 957 16.03 -18.99 12.11
CA THR A 957 16.76 -20.08 11.43
C THR A 957 17.51 -19.73 10.12
N SER A 958 16.84 -19.60 8.97
CA SER A 958 17.28 -20.44 7.84
C SER A 958 18.00 -19.77 6.65
N THR A 959 17.75 -18.51 6.33
CA THR A 959 18.44 -17.73 5.26
C THR A 959 18.32 -18.18 3.80
N THR A 960 18.87 -19.35 3.48
CA THR A 960 19.22 -19.82 2.13
C THR A 960 18.16 -19.54 1.07
N ASN A 961 18.57 -18.89 -0.02
CA ASN A 961 17.78 -18.48 -1.19
C ASN A 961 16.58 -17.53 -0.97
N ALA A 962 16.31 -17.06 0.25
CA ALA A 962 15.79 -15.69 0.33
C ALA A 962 16.92 -14.79 -0.20
N PRO A 963 16.71 -13.96 -1.25
CA PRO A 963 17.79 -13.59 -2.15
C PRO A 963 18.99 -12.79 -1.63
N SER A 964 19.90 -12.53 -2.57
CA SER A 964 21.08 -11.69 -2.42
C SER A 964 20.74 -10.23 -2.09
N ALA A 965 21.64 -9.59 -1.34
CA ALA A 965 21.93 -8.16 -1.26
C ALA A 965 20.83 -7.14 -0.89
N ARG A 966 19.74 -7.07 -1.65
CA ARG A 966 19.04 -5.84 -2.06
C ARG A 966 18.62 -4.83 -0.99
N ASP A 967 18.89 -3.53 -1.24
CA ASP A 967 19.14 -2.56 -0.17
C ASP A 967 19.18 -1.04 -0.50
N HIS A 968 18.14 -0.26 -0.16
CA HIS A 968 18.23 1.15 0.31
C HIS A 968 16.94 1.59 1.05
N HIS A 969 15.77 1.31 0.44
CA HIS A 969 14.49 0.99 1.10
C HIS A 969 13.33 2.03 1.24
N THR A 970 12.43 1.77 2.22
CA THR A 970 10.96 1.53 2.08
C THR A 970 10.24 1.58 3.47
N ALA A 971 8.94 1.31 3.72
CA ALA A 971 7.91 0.57 2.97
C ALA A 971 6.43 0.94 3.30
N VAL A 972 5.56 -0.07 3.49
CA VAL A 972 4.11 -0.03 3.22
C VAL A 972 3.22 -0.87 4.18
N TRP A 973 2.23 -0.25 4.82
CA TRP A 973 1.02 -0.88 5.41
C TRP A 973 0.15 -1.67 4.43
N THR A 974 0.51 -2.92 4.08
CA THR A 974 -0.35 -3.87 3.33
C THR A 974 -0.95 -5.01 4.17
N GLY A 975 -0.12 -5.89 4.75
CA GLY A 975 -0.55 -7.01 5.62
C GLY A 975 -0.57 -8.42 5.04
N SER A 976 -0.22 -8.62 3.77
CA SER A 976 0.09 -9.93 3.15
C SER A 976 0.96 -9.79 1.87
N GLU A 977 1.86 -10.75 1.62
CA GLU A 977 2.65 -10.99 0.37
C GLU A 977 3.56 -9.85 -0.08
N MET A 978 4.52 -10.04 -1.01
CA MET A 978 5.31 -8.88 -1.48
C MET A 978 5.88 -8.81 -2.90
N ILE A 979 5.88 -7.59 -3.43
CA ILE A 979 6.69 -7.16 -4.57
C ILE A 979 8.07 -6.72 -4.08
N ILE A 980 9.09 -6.89 -4.94
CA ILE A 980 10.46 -6.48 -4.64
C ILE A 980 11.01 -5.42 -5.60
N TRP A 981 10.28 -5.07 -6.67
CA TRP A 981 10.51 -4.01 -7.68
C TRP A 981 11.96 -3.71 -8.20
N GLY A 982 13.05 -4.37 -7.78
CA GLY A 982 14.40 -4.08 -8.30
C GLY A 982 15.61 -4.57 -7.49
N GLY A 983 16.81 -4.13 -7.90
CA GLY A 983 18.15 -4.31 -7.31
C GLY A 983 19.21 -3.59 -8.16
N TYR A 984 20.21 -2.93 -7.57
CA TYR A 984 21.45 -2.51 -8.28
C TYR A 984 22.46 -3.69 -8.32
N ASP A 985 23.78 -3.47 -8.16
CA ASP A 985 24.86 -4.49 -8.15
C ASP A 985 25.05 -5.21 -9.54
N GLY A 986 26.16 -5.95 -9.70
CA GLY A 986 26.68 -6.47 -10.97
C GLY A 986 26.33 -7.93 -11.30
N THR A 987 27.10 -8.55 -12.21
CA THR A 987 26.86 -9.92 -12.77
C THR A 987 25.55 -10.05 -13.58
N ASN A 988 25.15 -11.25 -13.97
CA ASN A 988 24.03 -11.57 -14.87
C ASN A 988 22.59 -11.25 -14.37
N ARG A 989 21.71 -10.69 -15.22
CA ARG A 989 20.27 -10.36 -14.98
C ARG A 989 19.34 -11.59 -14.84
N VAL A 990 18.05 -11.33 -14.61
CA VAL A 990 17.02 -12.31 -14.21
C VAL A 990 15.63 -12.06 -14.80
N ASN A 991 14.77 -13.08 -14.85
CA ASN A 991 13.31 -12.88 -14.97
C ASN A 991 12.35 -13.97 -14.39
N THR A 992 12.72 -15.24 -14.12
CA THR A 992 11.73 -16.31 -13.74
C THR A 992 11.95 -16.96 -12.36
N GLY A 993 10.93 -17.12 -11.50
CA GLY A 993 11.13 -17.63 -10.12
C GLY A 993 10.22 -17.05 -9.01
N GLY A 994 10.75 -16.76 -7.82
CA GLY A 994 9.99 -16.42 -6.60
C GLY A 994 10.12 -14.97 -6.06
N ARG A 995 9.32 -14.63 -5.03
CA ARG A 995 9.56 -13.57 -4.03
C ARG A 995 10.15 -14.25 -2.78
N TYR A 996 9.86 -13.74 -1.60
CA TYR A 996 9.53 -14.52 -0.40
C TYR A 996 8.52 -13.66 0.41
N ASP A 997 7.60 -14.27 1.16
CA ASP A 997 6.82 -13.67 2.27
C ASP A 997 6.48 -14.78 3.29
N PRO A 998 5.77 -14.54 4.41
CA PRO A 998 5.12 -15.64 5.13
C PRO A 998 3.84 -15.27 5.94
N LEU A 999 3.12 -16.30 6.39
CA LEU A 999 1.99 -16.23 7.35
C LEU A 999 2.11 -17.36 8.41
N GLU A 1000 3.25 -18.08 8.38
CA GLU A 1000 3.26 -19.53 8.29
C GLU A 1000 4.63 -20.15 8.68
N PRO A 1001 4.78 -20.70 9.88
CA PRO A 1001 5.98 -21.47 10.24
C PRO A 1001 6.03 -22.88 9.60
N THR A 1002 5.09 -23.18 8.69
CA THR A 1002 4.43 -24.49 8.60
C THR A 1002 5.04 -25.50 7.62
N ILE A 1003 5.46 -25.08 6.41
CA ILE A 1003 5.88 -26.00 5.33
C ILE A 1003 7.29 -25.67 4.82
N ASN A 1004 7.49 -24.45 4.31
CA ASN A 1004 8.80 -23.82 4.10
C ASN A 1004 9.71 -24.39 2.97
N THR A 1005 9.18 -24.95 1.86
CA THR A 1005 9.91 -24.79 0.58
C THR A 1005 9.48 -23.48 -0.12
N TRP A 1006 9.27 -23.41 -1.44
CA TRP A 1006 9.20 -22.13 -2.18
C TRP A 1006 8.34 -22.18 -3.48
N VAL A 1007 7.77 -21.06 -3.96
CA VAL A 1007 6.75 -20.96 -5.08
C VAL A 1007 7.16 -19.96 -6.20
N ALA A 1008 6.50 -19.99 -7.36
CA ALA A 1008 6.71 -19.03 -8.47
C ALA A 1008 5.44 -18.78 -9.35
N THR A 1009 5.60 -18.12 -10.50
CA THR A 1009 4.58 -17.28 -11.18
C THR A 1009 3.78 -17.93 -12.34
N THR A 1010 3.41 -17.11 -13.33
CA THR A 1010 2.69 -17.32 -14.59
C THR A 1010 3.28 -16.32 -15.61
N THR A 1011 2.78 -16.23 -16.84
CA THR A 1011 3.45 -15.47 -17.93
C THR A 1011 2.58 -14.38 -18.58
N THR A 1012 2.55 -13.18 -18.01
CA THR A 1012 2.22 -11.91 -18.68
C THR A 1012 2.93 -10.70 -18.04
N ASP A 1013 3.65 -9.94 -18.85
CA ASP A 1013 4.14 -8.56 -18.73
C ASP A 1013 4.62 -7.97 -17.37
N ALA A 1014 5.90 -8.22 -17.04
CA ALA A 1014 6.79 -7.36 -16.25
C ALA A 1014 8.29 -7.69 -16.59
N PRO A 1015 9.21 -6.71 -16.75
CA PRO A 1015 10.51 -6.87 -17.45
C PRO A 1015 11.73 -6.84 -16.50
N SER A 1016 12.90 -6.46 -17.01
CA SER A 1016 14.09 -6.00 -16.27
C SER A 1016 14.17 -4.45 -16.18
N ALA A 1017 15.15 -3.77 -15.57
CA ALA A 1017 16.34 -4.23 -14.84
C ALA A 1017 16.64 -3.35 -13.60
N ARG A 1018 15.61 -2.80 -12.94
CA ARG A 1018 15.74 -1.57 -12.13
C ARG A 1018 15.76 -1.79 -10.62
N GLU A 1019 15.52 -0.77 -9.79
CA GLU A 1019 16.19 -0.63 -8.47
C GLU A 1019 15.53 0.36 -7.46
N ARG A 1020 16.12 0.43 -6.26
CA ARG A 1020 16.01 1.45 -5.18
C ARG A 1020 14.69 1.63 -4.46
N HIS A 1021 13.60 1.82 -5.19
CA HIS A 1021 12.35 2.46 -4.81
C HIS A 1021 11.48 1.77 -3.74
N GLY A 1022 10.26 2.27 -3.51
CA GLY A 1022 9.28 1.64 -2.62
C GLY A 1022 7.82 1.96 -2.95
N ALA A 1023 6.96 1.88 -1.93
CA ALA A 1023 5.51 1.72 -2.11
C ALA A 1023 4.64 2.35 -1.00
N VAL A 1024 3.32 2.31 -1.25
CA VAL A 1024 2.26 2.11 -0.25
C VAL A 1024 1.25 1.06 -0.75
N TRP A 1025 0.07 0.93 -0.12
CA TRP A 1025 -0.90 -0.16 -0.25
C TRP A 1025 -2.23 0.33 -0.86
N THR A 1026 -3.13 -0.62 -1.16
CA THR A 1026 -4.57 -0.34 -1.07
C THR A 1026 -5.44 -1.58 -0.83
N GLY A 1027 -5.17 -2.61 -1.62
CA GLY A 1027 -6.19 -3.48 -2.16
C GLY A 1027 -5.67 -4.09 -3.45
N ALA A 1028 -4.53 -4.76 -3.31
CA ALA A 1028 -3.90 -5.68 -4.26
C ALA A 1028 -3.36 -5.15 -5.61
N LYS A 1029 -3.96 -4.16 -6.28
CA LYS A 1029 -3.79 -3.86 -7.73
C LYS A 1029 -2.45 -3.19 -8.17
N MET A 1030 -1.54 -3.92 -8.81
CA MET A 1030 -0.14 -3.52 -9.18
C MET A 1030 0.02 -2.69 -10.48
N VAL A 1031 1.20 -2.08 -10.71
CA VAL A 1031 1.58 -1.19 -11.85
C VAL A 1031 3.10 -1.21 -12.13
N ILE A 1032 3.57 -1.08 -13.39
CA ILE A 1032 4.91 -0.56 -13.76
C ILE A 1032 4.95 0.24 -15.10
N TRP A 1033 5.88 1.21 -15.25
CA TRP A 1033 6.21 1.89 -16.54
C TRP A 1033 7.54 2.69 -16.55
N GLY A 1034 8.14 2.92 -17.75
CA GLY A 1034 9.02 4.06 -18.12
C GLY A 1034 10.54 3.82 -18.32
N GLY A 1035 11.28 4.92 -18.57
CA GLY A 1035 12.66 5.17 -18.10
C GLY A 1035 13.82 5.26 -19.12
N TYR A 1036 14.99 5.73 -18.63
CA TYR A 1036 16.41 5.45 -19.01
C TYR A 1036 16.87 5.48 -20.48
N SER A 1037 18.12 5.92 -20.70
CA SER A 1037 18.89 5.69 -21.94
C SER A 1037 20.41 5.52 -21.75
N GLY A 1038 20.93 5.68 -20.52
CA GLY A 1038 22.35 5.97 -20.26
C GLY A 1038 22.68 7.47 -20.18
N SER A 1039 21.68 8.31 -19.87
CA SER A 1039 21.76 9.71 -19.40
C SER A 1039 20.39 10.39 -19.47
N SER A 1040 19.60 10.02 -20.47
CA SER A 1040 18.25 10.52 -20.73
C SER A 1040 17.20 9.39 -20.59
N TYR A 1041 16.18 9.34 -21.45
CA TYR A 1041 15.08 8.36 -21.46
C TYR A 1041 14.88 7.85 -22.89
N LEU A 1042 14.48 6.58 -23.02
CA LEU A 1042 14.06 5.99 -24.30
C LEU A 1042 12.54 5.90 -24.42
N ASP A 1043 11.86 5.28 -23.44
CA ASP A 1043 10.48 4.83 -23.65
C ASP A 1043 9.63 4.63 -22.34
N THR A 1044 8.72 3.65 -22.32
CA THR A 1044 7.30 3.85 -21.96
C THR A 1044 6.70 2.79 -21.02
N GLY A 1045 5.37 2.74 -20.91
CA GLY A 1045 4.57 1.63 -20.35
C GLY A 1045 3.16 1.59 -20.95
N GLY A 1046 2.49 0.44 -20.89
CA GLY A 1046 1.15 0.24 -21.43
C GLY A 1046 0.29 -0.66 -20.53
N ILE A 1047 -1.02 -0.37 -20.47
CA ILE A 1047 -1.84 -0.79 -19.32
C ILE A 1047 -2.26 -2.28 -19.32
N TYR A 1048 -1.41 -3.16 -18.78
CA TYR A 1048 -1.80 -4.47 -18.23
C TYR A 1048 -2.88 -4.25 -17.17
N GLU A 1049 -4.01 -4.96 -17.26
CA GLU A 1049 -5.13 -4.87 -16.32
C GLU A 1049 -5.63 -6.25 -15.80
N TYR A 1050 -6.95 -6.39 -15.56
CA TYR A 1050 -7.65 -7.53 -14.92
C TYR A 1050 -9.16 -7.27 -14.99
#